data_AF-C3ZWC6-F1
#
_entry.id   AF-C3ZWC6-F1
#
_cell.length_a   1.000
_cell.length_b   1.000
_cell.length_c   1.000
_cell.angle_alpha   90.00
_cell.angle_beta   90.00
_cell.angle_gamma   90.00
#
_symmetry.space_group_name_H-M   'P 1'
#
loop_
_entity.id
_entity.type
_entity.pdbx_description
1 polymer ?
#
loop_
_entity_poly.entity_id
_entity_poly.type
_entity_poly.pdbx_seq_one_letter_code
_entity_poly.pdbx_strand_id
1 'polypeptide(L)'
;CGITTHTEIGISTLFSVLSENFQQLLLKHQDAFQAGNVYPDTYYDSLCKKGKFHSVSEDTHWSEFLNVTITHIRQKYPQPWNEATEKLVVFLLGVVSHQVADISWHSLGIDQGFLSTMGDVNFHGSFSNAHTVGDPGGDVVGVFEWDLAYIHTISEYIPVQDLVDIYREFYGKSIMDASTVEECTALMFLGRIGERLLFSKAFPELSRTSPFLIEEFQTYFLGGVDDMAVWTANIWNNAIYMLDHGMRRVALFACSVPHNPLYIRCNADHIPVPQNDREKNGFYLRPNIGDLTLADVTIRRTDRGVYLRPGRKLKDRLLSFEKSSLLNHKGGFHGNAINDDGLTSPDATYTSSMPYARLGWSLASGDLDGDGQPDLVIGAPGYGSPGNQQHGAVYVIYSTRDGQLPTRDLDVDKEANIVLYGKEPNGRFGSAVAVVDLNKDGVNDLAVSAPSVGSPFLNYTGEVYVYLGPLKAGFSSQEPSIRLTCKEIYCNLGWTLSGEDMNQDGAADLLIGSPYAPAGGHQRGFVGLLYAKHSLKESKVPLTAENLDWRVNGTQDYEWFGMRVLGLHREGIPSQVLVSSPTWRQCARKNCSYSENDTQSVGRVSVYAPPSSVPHEKSVDGTSEFGKFGQAVATESPSKTNTNLNIAYGSPTAGNFISKTMLFVVSGVTEKSKDGRGSVMLVNAQTGERVKRLCGDRDYSRYGWDVAFADVDMDGKDEFLVSAPLRTDDPTEELYGGEEGRVYIYDGGMDSYQTMDDSCQQAQTLATLGTEEAKSHFGSALAALRYHDKANVVVSAVRSSKAARLAGAVHVFTFTKTGSRLH
;
A
#
# COMPACT_ATOMS: atom_id res chain seq x y z
N CYS A 1 7.66 13.52 7.89
CA CYS A 1 6.36 12.87 7.59
C CYS A 1 5.25 13.58 8.41
N GLY A 2 3.97 13.23 8.23
CA GLY A 2 2.87 13.82 9.01
C GLY A 2 2.82 13.35 10.47
N ILE A 3 2.25 14.16 11.38
CA ILE A 3 2.29 13.95 12.83
C ILE A 3 1.54 12.67 13.23
N THR A 4 0.32 12.51 12.73
CA THR A 4 -0.52 11.32 12.96
C THR A 4 0.08 10.10 12.29
N THR A 5 0.66 10.28 11.10
CA THR A 5 1.34 9.21 10.36
C THR A 5 2.47 8.59 11.18
N HIS A 6 3.32 9.39 11.83
CA HIS A 6 4.36 8.87 12.73
C HIS A 6 3.80 8.03 13.88
N THR A 7 2.65 8.42 14.43
CA THR A 7 1.99 7.66 15.50
C THR A 7 1.50 6.31 14.98
N GLU A 8 0.89 6.30 13.79
CA GLU A 8 0.28 5.10 13.23
C GLU A 8 1.31 4.08 12.72
N ILE A 9 2.49 4.53 12.25
CA ILE A 9 3.66 3.67 12.02
C ILE A 9 4.05 2.95 13.32
N GLY A 10 4.17 3.70 14.41
CA GLY A 10 4.50 3.15 15.73
C GLY A 10 3.45 2.14 16.23
N ILE A 11 2.16 2.48 16.11
CA ILE A 11 1.05 1.61 16.53
C ILE A 11 1.02 0.31 15.71
N SER A 12 1.23 0.40 14.40
CA SER A 12 1.26 -0.77 13.51
C SER A 12 2.40 -1.73 13.83
N THR A 13 3.42 -1.26 14.55
CA THR A 13 4.58 -2.05 14.99
C THR A 13 4.33 -2.81 16.32
N LEU A 14 3.34 -2.40 17.12
CA LEU A 14 3.13 -2.91 18.50
C LEU A 14 2.93 -4.44 18.58
N PHE A 15 2.33 -5.04 17.55
CA PHE A 15 2.00 -6.47 17.51
C PHE A 15 3.22 -7.37 17.22
N SER A 16 4.40 -6.77 17.14
CA SER A 16 5.60 -7.42 16.58
C SER A 16 6.82 -7.38 17.46
N VAL A 17 6.69 -6.78 18.64
CA VAL A 17 7.75 -6.71 19.65
C VAL A 17 7.99 -8.10 20.24
N LEU A 18 9.21 -8.60 20.08
CA LEU A 18 9.64 -9.94 20.50
C LEU A 18 9.64 -10.15 22.01
N SER A 19 9.91 -9.10 22.78
CA SER A 19 9.95 -9.17 24.23
C SER A 19 8.56 -8.91 24.80
N GLU A 20 7.92 -9.95 25.34
CA GLU A 20 6.61 -9.86 26.00
C GLU A 20 6.59 -8.73 27.05
N ASN A 21 7.69 -8.52 27.78
CA ASN A 21 7.82 -7.44 28.75
C ASN A 21 7.74 -6.05 28.10
N PHE A 22 8.48 -5.81 27.02
CA PHE A 22 8.45 -4.51 26.34
C PHE A 22 7.14 -4.29 25.58
N GLN A 23 6.56 -5.34 25.02
CA GLN A 23 5.23 -5.27 24.41
C GLN A 23 4.18 -4.85 25.45
N GLN A 24 4.20 -5.46 26.64
CA GLN A 24 3.31 -5.06 27.74
C GLN A 24 3.56 -3.62 28.19
N LEU A 25 4.82 -3.18 28.27
CA LEU A 25 5.15 -1.77 28.60
C LEU A 25 4.59 -0.80 27.56
N LEU A 26 4.75 -1.09 26.27
CA LEU A 26 4.22 -0.27 25.18
C LEU A 26 2.68 -0.20 25.25
N LEU A 27 2.00 -1.33 25.45
CA LEU A 27 0.53 -1.36 25.61
C LEU A 27 0.06 -0.61 26.86
N LYS A 28 0.81 -0.70 27.97
CA LYS A 28 0.50 -0.04 29.24
C LYS A 28 0.70 1.47 29.18
N HIS A 29 1.74 1.95 28.49
CA HIS A 29 2.18 3.35 28.48
C HIS A 29 2.01 4.02 27.11
N GLN A 30 0.85 3.82 26.49
CA GLN A 30 0.49 4.48 25.22
C GLN A 30 0.54 6.02 25.31
N ASP A 31 0.33 6.58 26.51
CA ASP A 31 0.46 8.01 26.78
C ASP A 31 1.86 8.54 26.47
N ALA A 32 2.90 7.82 26.92
CA ALA A 32 4.29 8.18 26.66
C ALA A 32 4.76 7.75 25.27
N PHE A 33 4.27 6.62 24.77
CA PHE A 33 4.64 6.08 23.47
C PHE A 33 4.31 7.06 22.35
N GLN A 34 3.02 7.42 22.26
CA GLN A 34 2.52 8.32 21.21
C GLN A 34 3.15 9.71 21.28
N ALA A 35 3.42 10.20 22.50
CA ALA A 35 4.14 11.46 22.68
C ALA A 35 5.56 11.39 22.11
N GLY A 36 6.23 10.23 22.25
CA GLY A 36 7.55 9.99 21.67
C GLY A 36 7.54 9.96 20.13
N ASN A 37 6.50 9.40 19.50
CA ASN A 37 6.38 9.30 18.03
C ASN A 37 6.40 10.65 17.31
N VAL A 38 6.01 11.74 17.98
CA VAL A 38 5.94 13.08 17.38
C VAL A 38 7.02 14.01 17.94
N TYR A 39 7.74 13.57 18.96
CA TYR A 39 8.60 14.44 19.74
C TYR A 39 9.77 15.05 18.94
N PRO A 40 10.43 14.35 18.00
CA PRO A 40 11.54 14.94 17.25
C PRO A 40 11.17 16.23 16.52
N ASP A 41 9.92 16.38 16.06
CA ASP A 41 9.44 17.59 15.37
C ASP A 41 9.15 18.79 16.29
N THR A 42 9.15 18.59 17.61
CA THR A 42 8.61 19.53 18.61
C THR A 42 9.12 20.97 18.47
N TYR A 43 10.38 21.15 18.08
CA TYR A 43 11.07 22.44 18.10
C TYR A 43 11.20 23.10 16.72
N TYR A 44 10.64 22.51 15.66
CA TYR A 44 10.63 23.11 14.33
C TYR A 44 9.71 24.32 14.23
N ASP A 45 8.60 24.32 14.96
CA ASP A 45 7.58 25.36 14.82
C ASP A 45 8.11 26.74 15.24
N SER A 46 7.91 27.73 14.37
CA SER A 46 8.11 29.14 14.67
C SER A 46 7.31 29.65 15.89
N LEU A 47 6.19 29.02 16.25
CA LEU A 47 5.41 29.31 17.45
C LEU A 47 6.16 28.88 18.72
N CYS A 48 6.95 27.80 18.66
CA CYS A 48 7.85 27.41 19.74
C CYS A 48 9.02 28.40 19.81
N LYS A 49 8.92 29.37 20.74
CA LYS A 49 10.00 30.33 21.05
C LYS A 49 10.62 31.01 19.82
N LYS A 50 9.82 31.31 18.78
CA LYS A 50 10.27 31.95 17.52
C LYS A 50 11.25 31.08 16.71
N GLY A 51 11.13 29.76 16.78
CA GLY A 51 12.00 28.82 16.05
C GLY A 51 13.44 28.73 16.58
N LYS A 52 13.72 29.28 17.78
CA LYS A 52 15.06 29.33 18.36
C LYS A 52 15.70 27.93 18.53
N PHE A 53 14.89 26.91 18.70
CA PHE A 53 15.33 25.55 19.03
C PHE A 53 15.26 24.58 17.84
N HIS A 54 15.14 25.10 16.61
CA HIS A 54 15.10 24.31 15.39
C HIS A 54 16.20 23.23 15.31
N SER A 55 17.45 23.60 15.60
CA SER A 55 18.58 22.65 15.58
C SER A 55 18.48 21.53 16.61
N VAL A 56 17.68 21.72 17.67
CA VAL A 56 17.45 20.67 18.67
C VAL A 56 16.54 19.59 18.11
N SER A 57 15.53 19.97 17.32
CA SER A 57 14.75 19.00 16.56
C SER A 57 15.64 18.23 15.61
N GLU A 58 16.43 18.92 14.77
CA GLU A 58 17.40 18.27 13.88
C GLU A 58 18.26 17.22 14.60
N ASP A 59 18.90 17.59 15.70
CA ASP A 59 19.76 16.69 16.46
C ASP A 59 18.98 15.50 17.09
N THR A 60 17.70 15.69 17.41
CA THR A 60 16.83 14.66 17.99
C THR A 60 16.45 13.57 16.96
N HIS A 61 16.54 13.83 15.65
CA HIS A 61 16.23 12.85 14.61
C HIS A 61 17.32 11.77 14.44
N TRP A 62 18.49 11.94 15.06
CA TRP A 62 19.65 11.11 14.78
C TRP A 62 20.07 10.18 15.93
N SER A 63 20.84 9.15 15.57
CA SER A 63 21.29 8.08 16.45
C SER A 63 22.10 8.56 17.67
N GLU A 64 22.75 9.71 17.57
CA GLU A 64 23.53 10.32 18.63
C GLU A 64 22.63 10.65 19.84
N PHE A 65 21.41 11.16 19.59
CA PHE A 65 20.44 11.44 20.65
C PHE A 65 19.94 10.15 21.31
N LEU A 66 19.70 9.10 20.51
CA LEU A 66 19.35 7.76 21.00
C LEU A 66 20.44 7.21 21.93
N ASN A 67 21.72 7.30 21.52
CA ASN A 67 22.86 6.82 22.30
C ASN A 67 23.01 7.51 23.64
N VAL A 68 22.87 8.84 23.67
CA VAL A 68 22.91 9.63 24.91
C VAL A 68 21.72 9.25 25.81
N THR A 69 20.52 9.13 25.25
CA THR A 69 19.32 8.77 26.02
C THR A 69 19.42 7.38 26.66
N ILE A 70 19.90 6.38 25.92
CA ILE A 70 20.12 5.02 26.46
C ILE A 70 21.17 5.04 27.58
N THR A 71 22.25 5.80 27.39
CA THR A 71 23.29 5.96 28.41
C THR A 71 22.74 6.60 29.68
N HIS A 72 21.95 7.67 29.53
CA HIS A 72 21.26 8.35 30.61
C HIS A 72 20.38 7.38 31.42
N ILE A 73 19.50 6.64 30.73
CA ILE A 73 18.59 5.67 31.37
C ILE A 73 19.38 4.63 32.15
N ARG A 74 20.40 4.01 31.54
CA ARG A 74 21.18 2.95 32.17
C ARG A 74 21.99 3.41 33.38
N GLN A 75 22.53 4.62 33.35
CA GLN A 75 23.36 5.14 34.45
C GLN A 75 22.50 5.63 35.62
N LYS A 76 21.35 6.24 35.33
CA LYS A 76 20.52 6.91 36.35
C LYS A 76 19.41 6.01 36.89
N TYR A 77 18.93 5.04 36.10
CA TYR A 77 17.77 4.22 36.43
C TYR A 77 18.04 2.71 36.19
N PRO A 78 18.72 2.03 37.13
CA PRO A 78 18.90 0.59 37.05
C PRO A 78 17.55 -0.15 37.14
N GLN A 79 17.45 -1.32 36.51
CA GLN A 79 16.27 -2.18 36.60
C GLN A 79 16.12 -2.81 38.01
N PRO A 80 14.89 -3.12 38.47
CA PRO A 80 13.61 -2.91 37.80
C PRO A 80 13.19 -1.44 37.77
N TRP A 81 12.55 -1.03 36.67
CA TRP A 81 12.13 0.36 36.48
C TRP A 81 10.85 0.67 37.26
N ASN A 82 10.77 1.90 37.79
CA ASN A 82 9.50 2.44 38.26
C ASN A 82 8.67 2.98 37.09
N GLU A 83 7.40 3.31 37.34
CA GLU A 83 6.46 3.74 36.29
C GLU A 83 6.98 4.94 35.46
N ALA A 84 7.62 5.93 36.10
CA ALA A 84 8.15 7.09 35.38
C ALA A 84 9.33 6.72 34.45
N THR A 85 10.18 5.77 34.87
CA THR A 85 11.25 5.26 34.02
C THR A 85 10.70 4.35 32.91
N GLU A 86 9.69 3.51 33.19
CA GLU A 86 8.99 2.73 32.16
C GLU A 86 8.46 3.66 31.05
N LYS A 87 7.86 4.80 31.42
CA LYS A 87 7.39 5.81 30.46
C LYS A 87 8.50 6.47 29.67
N LEU A 88 9.65 6.78 30.29
CA LEU A 88 10.80 7.33 29.57
C LEU A 88 11.32 6.33 28.52
N VAL A 89 11.37 5.05 28.86
CA VAL A 89 11.79 3.98 27.94
C VAL A 89 10.80 3.84 26.78
N VAL A 90 9.50 3.83 27.08
CA VAL A 90 8.46 3.72 26.05
C VAL A 90 8.41 4.98 25.16
N PHE A 91 8.60 6.16 25.73
CA PHE A 91 8.77 7.41 24.99
C PHE A 91 9.96 7.36 24.03
N LEU A 92 11.11 6.82 24.47
CA LEU A 92 12.27 6.61 23.60
C LEU A 92 11.96 5.69 22.43
N LEU A 93 11.21 4.60 22.63
CA LEU A 93 10.80 3.72 21.53
C LEU A 93 9.89 4.45 20.52
N GLY A 94 9.02 5.34 20.99
CA GLY A 94 8.27 6.26 20.12
C GLY A 94 9.19 7.14 19.29
N VAL A 95 10.20 7.76 19.92
CA VAL A 95 11.22 8.57 19.22
C VAL A 95 11.95 7.72 18.15
N VAL A 96 12.36 6.51 18.48
CA VAL A 96 13.03 5.61 17.51
C VAL A 96 12.15 5.32 16.30
N SER A 97 10.85 5.11 16.50
CA SER A 97 9.90 4.91 15.39
C SER A 97 9.83 6.12 14.46
N HIS A 98 9.81 7.32 15.03
CA HIS A 98 9.86 8.56 14.27
C HIS A 98 11.13 8.65 13.42
N GLN A 99 12.29 8.47 14.05
CA GLN A 99 13.58 8.59 13.37
C GLN A 99 13.68 7.63 12.18
N VAL A 100 13.20 6.39 12.35
CA VAL A 100 13.19 5.38 11.28
C VAL A 100 12.29 5.80 10.12
N ALA A 101 11.06 6.22 10.42
CA ALA A 101 10.09 6.62 9.41
C ALA A 101 10.65 7.74 8.50
N ASP A 102 11.28 8.73 9.11
CA ASP A 102 11.77 9.90 8.40
C ASP A 102 12.86 9.58 7.36
N ILE A 103 13.68 8.57 7.62
CA ILE A 103 14.75 8.17 6.68
C ILE A 103 14.16 7.62 5.39
N SER A 104 13.24 6.66 5.47
CA SER A 104 12.63 6.07 4.28
C SER A 104 11.59 6.97 3.63
N TRP A 105 10.94 7.84 4.41
CA TRP A 105 10.03 8.84 3.87
C TRP A 105 10.76 9.89 3.03
N HIS A 106 11.87 10.45 3.56
CA HIS A 106 12.63 11.53 2.91
C HIS A 106 13.83 11.06 2.07
N SER A 107 14.12 9.76 2.00
CA SER A 107 15.31 9.20 1.32
C SER A 107 16.65 9.65 1.94
N LEU A 108 16.77 9.62 3.28
CA LEU A 108 17.96 10.12 3.98
C LEU A 108 19.11 9.09 3.96
N GLY A 109 19.92 9.18 2.91
CA GLY A 109 21.06 8.28 2.64
C GLY A 109 20.64 6.86 2.23
N ILE A 110 19.40 6.73 1.78
CA ILE A 110 18.90 5.63 0.95
C ILE A 110 18.33 6.23 -0.33
N ASP A 111 18.40 5.49 -1.43
CA ASP A 111 17.80 5.93 -2.70
C ASP A 111 16.34 5.48 -2.79
N GLN A 112 15.49 6.25 -3.48
CA GLN A 112 14.13 5.86 -3.85
C GLN A 112 13.13 5.70 -2.68
N GLY A 113 13.33 6.46 -1.61
CA GLY A 113 12.30 6.59 -0.58
C GLY A 113 11.07 7.38 -1.06
N PHE A 114 10.03 7.38 -0.23
CA PHE A 114 8.67 7.78 -0.60
C PHE A 114 8.59 9.15 -1.30
N LEU A 115 9.10 10.21 -0.67
CA LEU A 115 9.00 11.57 -1.21
C LEU A 115 9.88 11.81 -2.45
N SER A 116 11.03 11.13 -2.55
CA SER A 116 11.87 11.23 -3.74
C SER A 116 11.14 10.64 -4.94
N THR A 117 10.61 9.42 -4.80
CA THR A 117 9.83 8.79 -5.87
C THR A 117 8.56 9.58 -6.17
N MET A 118 7.87 10.10 -5.15
CA MET A 118 6.73 10.98 -5.38
C MET A 118 7.11 12.23 -6.18
N GLY A 119 8.29 12.81 -5.92
CA GLY A 119 8.86 13.92 -6.70
C GLY A 119 9.05 13.57 -8.17
N ASP A 120 9.64 12.41 -8.43
CA ASP A 120 9.91 11.89 -9.77
C ASP A 120 8.63 11.51 -10.55
N VAL A 121 7.60 11.01 -9.86
CA VAL A 121 6.35 10.49 -10.46
C VAL A 121 5.25 11.55 -10.59
N ASN A 122 5.16 12.50 -9.64
CA ASN A 122 4.09 13.50 -9.62
C ASN A 122 4.55 14.95 -9.77
N PHE A 123 5.79 15.27 -9.43
CA PHE A 123 6.25 16.67 -9.33
C PHE A 123 7.44 16.98 -10.23
N HIS A 124 7.54 16.33 -11.39
CA HIS A 124 8.57 16.62 -12.40
C HIS A 124 10.01 16.54 -11.84
N GLY A 125 10.28 15.60 -10.94
CA GLY A 125 11.56 15.42 -10.27
C GLY A 125 11.80 16.39 -9.10
N SER A 126 10.80 17.20 -8.71
CA SER A 126 10.93 18.17 -7.62
C SER A 126 10.65 17.54 -6.27
N PHE A 127 11.72 17.18 -5.55
CA PHE A 127 11.63 16.75 -4.15
C PHE A 127 10.99 17.83 -3.26
N SER A 128 11.29 19.11 -3.46
CA SER A 128 10.75 20.20 -2.63
C SER A 128 9.22 20.32 -2.74
N ASN A 129 8.68 20.18 -3.95
CA ASN A 129 7.23 20.17 -4.16
C ASN A 129 6.60 18.92 -3.55
N ALA A 130 7.24 17.76 -3.75
CA ALA A 130 6.78 16.51 -3.17
C ALA A 130 6.75 16.59 -1.64
N HIS A 131 7.82 17.05 -1.02
CA HIS A 131 7.92 17.28 0.43
C HIS A 131 6.83 18.22 0.95
N THR A 132 6.53 19.30 0.22
CA THR A 132 5.49 20.27 0.61
C THR A 132 4.09 19.64 0.61
N VAL A 133 3.85 18.65 -0.25
CA VAL A 133 2.56 17.98 -0.37
C VAL A 133 2.47 16.74 0.53
N GLY A 134 3.54 15.95 0.58
CA GLY A 134 3.56 14.62 1.17
C GLY A 134 3.47 14.64 2.69
N ASP A 135 4.24 15.48 3.37
CA ASP A 135 4.25 15.53 4.83
C ASP A 135 2.88 15.80 5.45
N PRO A 136 2.18 16.90 5.14
CA PRO A 136 0.82 17.11 5.63
C PRO A 136 -0.16 16.17 4.95
N GLY A 137 0.16 15.73 3.72
CA GLY A 137 -0.68 14.85 2.92
C GLY A 137 -0.87 13.47 3.52
N GLY A 138 0.17 12.89 4.14
CA GLY A 138 0.07 11.60 4.82
C GLY A 138 -0.97 11.62 5.94
N ASP A 139 -1.02 12.71 6.70
CA ASP A 139 -2.02 12.90 7.75
C ASP A 139 -3.42 13.14 7.19
N VAL A 140 -3.52 13.85 6.05
CA VAL A 140 -4.79 13.98 5.36
C VAL A 140 -5.29 12.61 4.96
N VAL A 141 -4.51 11.83 4.22
CA VAL A 141 -4.87 10.46 3.79
C VAL A 141 -5.18 9.57 4.99
N GLY A 142 -4.40 9.65 6.06
CA GLY A 142 -4.61 8.88 7.28
C GLY A 142 -5.99 9.08 7.93
N VAL A 143 -6.61 10.25 7.81
CA VAL A 143 -7.99 10.48 8.29
C VAL A 143 -9.03 9.64 7.51
N PHE A 144 -8.74 9.33 6.25
CA PHE A 144 -9.59 8.51 5.38
C PHE A 144 -9.37 7.05 5.71
N GLU A 145 -8.10 6.64 5.84
CA GLU A 145 -7.71 5.24 5.95
C GLU A 145 -7.81 4.64 7.36
N TRP A 146 -7.80 5.46 8.42
CA TRP A 146 -7.75 4.96 9.81
C TRP A 146 -8.92 5.43 10.68
N ASP A 147 -9.24 4.61 11.68
CA ASP A 147 -10.10 5.04 12.78
C ASP A 147 -9.29 5.86 13.80
N LEU A 148 -9.39 7.18 13.68
CA LEU A 148 -8.73 8.13 14.57
C LEU A 148 -9.61 8.59 15.73
N ALA A 149 -10.71 7.89 16.06
CA ALA A 149 -11.64 8.27 17.13
C ALA A 149 -10.94 8.46 18.48
N TYR A 150 -9.83 7.78 18.74
CA TYR A 150 -9.10 7.91 20.01
C TYR A 150 -8.59 9.33 20.32
N ILE A 151 -8.39 10.19 19.31
CA ILE A 151 -7.77 11.52 19.50
C ILE A 151 -8.59 12.44 20.43
N HIS A 152 -9.92 12.32 20.54
CA HIS A 152 -10.68 13.17 21.49
C HIS A 152 -10.48 12.78 22.96
N THR A 153 -9.95 11.58 23.23
CA THR A 153 -9.60 11.09 24.57
C THR A 153 -8.11 11.10 24.87
N ILE A 154 -7.30 11.58 23.91
CA ILE A 154 -5.86 11.46 23.98
C ILE A 154 -5.29 12.12 25.24
N SER A 155 -4.28 11.46 25.79
CA SER A 155 -3.58 11.89 26.99
C SER A 155 -2.11 11.55 26.82
N GLU A 156 -1.28 12.53 26.48
CA GLU A 156 0.14 12.31 26.22
C GLU A 156 0.98 12.59 27.49
N TYR A 157 2.00 11.77 27.74
CA TYR A 157 2.95 11.98 28.83
C TYR A 157 4.36 12.28 28.29
N ILE A 158 4.92 13.40 28.71
CA ILE A 158 6.25 13.87 28.29
C ILE A 158 7.18 13.84 29.50
N PRO A 159 8.32 13.12 29.45
CA PRO A 159 9.30 13.05 30.54
C PRO A 159 10.19 14.29 30.58
N VAL A 160 9.59 15.46 30.81
CA VAL A 160 10.22 16.79 30.70
C VAL A 160 11.55 16.91 31.43
N GLN A 161 11.63 16.45 32.68
CA GLN A 161 12.85 16.62 33.48
C GLN A 161 14.00 15.77 32.94
N ASP A 162 13.69 14.55 32.49
CA ASP A 162 14.67 13.67 31.86
C ASP A 162 15.15 14.26 30.53
N LEU A 163 14.26 14.82 29.72
CA LEU A 163 14.62 15.45 28.44
C LEU A 163 15.57 16.65 28.62
N VAL A 164 15.33 17.49 29.63
CA VAL A 164 16.23 18.61 29.96
C VAL A 164 17.62 18.09 30.35
N ASP A 165 17.68 17.03 31.14
CA ASP A 165 18.95 16.41 31.54
C ASP A 165 19.67 15.73 30.35
N ILE A 166 18.93 15.00 29.51
CA ILE A 166 19.45 14.33 28.31
C ILE A 166 20.04 15.37 27.34
N TYR A 167 19.34 16.47 27.05
CA TYR A 167 19.92 17.52 26.20
C TYR A 167 21.13 18.19 26.86
N ARG A 168 21.13 18.37 28.19
CA ARG A 168 22.31 18.90 28.89
C ARG A 168 23.52 17.98 28.72
N GLU A 169 23.31 16.67 28.81
CA GLU A 169 24.34 15.65 28.56
C GLU A 169 24.80 15.65 27.10
N PHE A 170 23.85 15.71 26.16
CA PHE A 170 24.11 15.72 24.71
C PHE A 170 24.98 16.92 24.28
N TYR A 171 24.63 18.14 24.73
CA TYR A 171 25.37 19.36 24.36
C TYR A 171 26.53 19.70 25.32
N GLY A 172 26.68 18.99 26.42
CA GLY A 172 27.61 19.32 27.51
C GLY A 172 27.30 20.65 28.23
N LYS A 173 26.13 21.24 27.97
CA LYS A 173 25.67 22.51 28.56
C LYS A 173 24.14 22.58 28.54
N SER A 174 23.57 23.37 29.45
CA SER A 174 22.13 23.63 29.43
C SER A 174 21.77 24.51 28.23
N ILE A 175 20.90 24.00 27.35
CA ILE A 175 20.43 24.74 26.17
C ILE A 175 18.99 25.23 26.29
N MET A 176 18.15 24.51 27.05
CA MET A 176 16.74 24.84 27.30
C MET A 176 16.33 24.44 28.72
N ASP A 177 15.21 24.97 29.18
CA ASP A 177 14.61 24.67 30.49
C ASP A 177 13.32 23.86 30.35
N ALA A 178 12.81 23.35 31.49
CA ALA A 178 11.59 22.55 31.53
C ALA A 178 10.39 23.31 30.95
N SER A 179 10.30 24.63 31.17
CA SER A 179 9.19 25.45 30.66
C SER A 179 9.15 25.48 29.13
N THR A 180 10.32 25.47 28.49
CA THR A 180 10.46 25.44 27.04
C THR A 180 10.00 24.10 26.48
N VAL A 181 10.43 22.99 27.09
CA VAL A 181 9.99 21.64 26.69
C VAL A 181 8.48 21.50 26.84
N GLU A 182 7.92 21.93 27.98
CA GLU A 182 6.47 21.90 28.24
C GLU A 182 5.68 22.71 27.20
N GLU A 183 6.09 23.95 26.92
CA GLU A 183 5.39 24.84 25.98
C GLU A 183 5.43 24.29 24.55
N CYS A 184 6.60 23.86 24.08
CA CYS A 184 6.74 23.40 22.70
C CYS A 184 6.07 22.05 22.47
N THR A 185 6.13 21.11 23.44
CA THR A 185 5.37 19.86 23.34
C THR A 185 3.86 20.08 23.42
N ALA A 186 3.38 21.07 24.18
CA ALA A 186 1.98 21.46 24.18
C ALA A 186 1.52 22.06 22.84
N LEU A 187 2.38 22.80 22.14
CA LEU A 187 2.10 23.28 20.78
C LEU A 187 2.05 22.12 19.78
N MET A 188 2.99 21.17 19.86
CA MET A 188 2.98 19.98 18.99
C MET A 188 1.72 19.13 19.20
N PHE A 189 1.32 18.94 20.46
CA PHE A 189 0.06 18.29 20.82
C PHE A 189 -1.17 18.96 20.18
N LEU A 190 -1.20 20.29 20.16
CA LEU A 190 -2.25 21.04 19.46
C LEU A 190 -2.14 20.93 17.95
N GLY A 191 -0.92 20.85 17.40
CA GLY A 191 -0.64 20.60 15.98
C GLY A 191 -1.40 19.38 15.51
N ARG A 192 -1.13 18.24 16.14
CA ARG A 192 -1.82 16.96 15.87
C ARG A 192 -3.34 17.07 15.83
N ILE A 193 -3.93 17.80 16.78
CA ILE A 193 -5.39 17.98 16.86
C ILE A 193 -5.89 18.95 15.77
N GLY A 194 -5.15 20.04 15.53
CA GLY A 194 -5.44 21.03 14.50
C GLY A 194 -5.47 20.41 13.11
N GLU A 195 -4.52 19.53 12.82
CA GLU A 195 -4.43 18.80 11.55
C GLU A 195 -5.69 17.98 11.29
N ARG A 196 -6.16 17.19 12.27
CA ARG A 196 -7.43 16.44 12.16
C ARG A 196 -8.64 17.34 11.89
N LEU A 197 -8.69 18.52 12.52
CA LEU A 197 -9.83 19.45 12.37
C LEU A 197 -9.82 20.22 11.03
N LEU A 198 -8.65 20.47 10.46
CA LEU A 198 -8.47 21.33 9.28
C LEU A 198 -8.36 20.55 7.98
N PHE A 199 -7.69 19.40 8.00
CA PHE A 199 -7.23 18.75 6.77
C PHE A 199 -8.17 17.73 6.17
N SER A 200 -9.24 17.32 6.87
CA SER A 200 -10.24 16.41 6.28
C SER A 200 -10.82 16.95 4.96
N LYS A 201 -10.77 18.27 4.73
CA LYS A 201 -11.26 18.95 3.51
C LYS A 201 -10.25 19.03 2.35
N ALA A 202 -9.01 18.62 2.56
CA ALA A 202 -7.92 18.79 1.59
C ALA A 202 -7.73 17.59 0.66
N PHE A 203 -8.38 16.45 0.93
CA PHE A 203 -8.25 15.22 0.13
C PHE A 203 -8.59 15.38 -1.35
N PRO A 204 -9.63 16.11 -1.77
CA PRO A 204 -9.89 16.35 -3.19
C PRO A 204 -8.73 17.01 -3.93
N GLU A 205 -8.03 17.94 -3.28
CA GLU A 205 -6.86 18.61 -3.89
C GLU A 205 -5.65 17.67 -3.89
N LEU A 206 -5.39 16.99 -2.78
CA LEU A 206 -4.30 16.02 -2.70
C LEU A 206 -4.44 14.87 -3.69
N SER A 207 -5.64 14.30 -3.81
CA SER A 207 -5.92 13.24 -4.79
C SER A 207 -5.77 13.71 -6.23
N ARG A 208 -5.82 15.01 -6.51
CA ARG A 208 -5.50 15.57 -7.84
C ARG A 208 -4.01 15.80 -8.02
N THR A 209 -3.35 16.36 -7.01
CA THR A 209 -1.95 16.77 -7.11
C THR A 209 -0.97 15.61 -6.97
N SER A 210 -1.33 14.58 -6.20
CA SER A 210 -0.51 13.40 -6.01
C SER A 210 -1.34 12.13 -5.85
N PRO A 211 -1.70 11.48 -6.97
CA PRO A 211 -2.25 10.13 -6.91
C PRO A 211 -1.28 9.10 -6.33
N PHE A 212 0.03 9.32 -6.43
CA PHE A 212 1.04 8.49 -5.76
C PHE A 212 0.78 8.44 -4.25
N LEU A 213 0.60 9.59 -3.61
CA LEU A 213 0.33 9.64 -2.18
C LEU A 213 -0.94 8.85 -1.83
N ILE A 214 -2.04 9.00 -2.58
CA ILE A 214 -3.30 8.29 -2.25
C ILE A 214 -3.16 6.77 -2.38
N GLU A 215 -2.43 6.30 -3.38
CA GLU A 215 -2.42 4.88 -3.76
C GLU A 215 -1.28 4.10 -3.09
N GLU A 216 -0.15 4.77 -2.86
CA GLU A 216 1.08 4.13 -2.40
C GLU A 216 1.38 4.36 -0.91
N PHE A 217 0.67 5.28 -0.23
CA PHE A 217 0.94 5.70 1.16
C PHE A 217 1.17 4.54 2.15
N GLN A 218 0.33 3.51 2.09
CA GLN A 218 0.47 2.34 2.96
C GLN A 218 1.56 1.39 2.47
N THR A 219 1.57 1.10 1.17
CA THR A 219 2.14 -0.15 0.63
C THR A 219 3.39 0.04 -0.20
N TYR A 220 3.79 1.28 -0.49
CA TYR A 220 5.02 1.55 -1.22
C TYR A 220 6.18 0.80 -0.58
N PHE A 221 6.97 0.12 -1.42
CA PHE A 221 7.90 -0.89 -0.93
C PHE A 221 9.02 -0.32 -0.05
N LEU A 222 9.39 0.95 -0.25
CA LEU A 222 10.43 1.64 0.51
C LEU A 222 9.93 3.00 1.01
N GLY A 223 9.47 3.05 2.26
CA GLY A 223 8.93 4.26 2.88
C GLY A 223 7.41 4.40 2.85
N GLY A 224 6.66 3.39 2.41
CA GLY A 224 5.23 3.29 2.76
C GLY A 224 5.05 2.93 4.24
N VAL A 225 3.88 3.21 4.83
CA VAL A 225 3.61 2.95 6.26
C VAL A 225 3.94 1.53 6.69
N ASP A 226 3.57 0.53 5.87
CA ASP A 226 3.82 -0.88 6.16
C ASP A 226 5.32 -1.20 6.20
N ASP A 227 6.13 -0.56 5.35
CA ASP A 227 7.59 -0.72 5.33
C ASP A 227 8.26 0.01 6.52
N MET A 228 7.81 1.22 6.83
CA MET A 228 8.30 1.99 7.97
C MET A 228 8.02 1.29 9.31
N ALA A 229 6.87 0.62 9.44
CA ALA A 229 6.52 -0.17 10.62
C ALA A 229 7.45 -1.38 10.78
N VAL A 230 7.79 -2.05 9.68
CA VAL A 230 8.76 -3.15 9.66
C VAL A 230 10.14 -2.68 10.11
N TRP A 231 10.64 -1.59 9.55
CA TRP A 231 11.91 -1.03 9.95
C TRP A 231 11.91 -0.61 11.42
N THR A 232 10.80 -0.05 11.90
CA THR A 232 10.65 0.33 13.30
C THR A 232 10.84 -0.88 14.23
N ALA A 233 10.21 -2.03 13.94
CA ALA A 233 10.39 -3.24 14.75
C ALA A 233 11.84 -3.72 14.77
N ASN A 234 12.49 -3.75 13.60
CA ASN A 234 13.88 -4.19 13.48
C ASN A 234 14.81 -3.33 14.35
N ILE A 235 14.60 -2.01 14.35
CA ILE A 235 15.41 -1.07 15.12
C ILE A 235 15.05 -1.07 16.61
N TRP A 236 13.78 -1.28 16.97
CA TRP A 236 13.40 -1.47 18.37
C TRP A 236 14.12 -2.64 19.02
N ASN A 237 14.30 -3.77 18.33
CA ASN A 237 15.07 -4.89 18.85
C ASN A 237 16.51 -4.48 19.21
N ASN A 238 17.13 -3.64 18.37
CA ASN A 238 18.47 -3.10 18.64
C ASN A 238 18.46 -2.13 19.84
N ALA A 239 17.49 -1.21 19.90
CA ALA A 239 17.37 -0.24 20.99
C ALA A 239 17.10 -0.93 22.35
N ILE A 240 16.23 -1.94 22.37
CA ILE A 240 15.94 -2.78 23.53
C ILE A 240 17.20 -3.53 23.97
N TYR A 241 17.92 -4.15 23.02
CA TYR A 241 19.17 -4.82 23.33
C TYR A 241 20.20 -3.86 23.96
N MET A 242 20.32 -2.63 23.44
CA MET A 242 21.20 -1.59 23.98
C MET A 242 20.76 -1.14 25.39
N LEU A 243 19.45 -1.08 25.67
CA LEU A 243 18.93 -0.79 27.01
C LEU A 243 19.31 -1.87 28.01
N ASP A 244 19.27 -3.16 27.63
CA ASP A 244 19.57 -4.29 28.52
C ASP A 244 21.09 -4.53 28.68
N HIS A 245 21.87 -4.45 27.60
CA HIS A 245 23.29 -4.88 27.59
C HIS A 245 24.30 -3.73 27.50
N GLY A 246 23.87 -2.56 27.03
CA GLY A 246 24.69 -1.37 26.90
C GLY A 246 25.48 -1.37 25.60
N MET A 247 26.09 -0.23 25.29
CA MET A 247 26.67 0.02 23.96
C MET A 247 28.08 -0.59 23.76
N ARG A 248 28.78 -1.03 24.82
CA ARG A 248 30.23 -1.38 24.79
C ARG A 248 30.57 -2.87 24.61
N ARG A 249 29.61 -3.74 24.27
CA ARG A 249 29.85 -5.17 23.99
C ARG A 249 28.93 -5.69 22.90
N VAL A 250 28.85 -4.99 21.77
CA VAL A 250 28.05 -5.46 20.63
C VAL A 250 28.90 -6.29 19.68
N ALA A 251 29.55 -7.32 20.23
CA ALA A 251 30.30 -8.29 19.45
C ALA A 251 29.55 -9.62 19.55
N LEU A 252 28.71 -9.92 18.55
CA LEU A 252 28.84 -11.12 17.69
C LEU A 252 27.57 -11.55 16.97
N PHE A 253 26.35 -11.17 17.38
CA PHE A 253 25.13 -11.58 16.63
C PHE A 253 23.95 -10.57 16.60
N ALA A 254 23.88 -9.56 17.49
CA ALA A 254 22.69 -8.69 17.60
C ALA A 254 22.73 -7.37 16.78
N CYS A 255 23.89 -6.75 16.55
CA CYS A 255 24.03 -5.66 15.56
C CYS A 255 24.65 -6.18 14.26
N SER A 256 23.99 -7.15 13.63
CA SER A 256 24.37 -7.67 12.31
C SER A 256 23.64 -6.96 11.17
N VAL A 257 23.21 -5.71 11.36
CA VAL A 257 22.63 -4.92 10.27
C VAL A 257 23.73 -3.97 9.77
N PRO A 258 24.59 -4.39 8.83
CA PRO A 258 25.64 -3.55 8.27
C PRO A 258 25.09 -2.27 7.63
N HIS A 259 23.80 -2.25 7.28
CA HIS A 259 23.04 -1.11 6.74
C HIS A 259 21.71 -0.99 7.49
N ASN A 260 21.70 -0.28 8.63
CA ASN A 260 20.45 0.10 9.27
C ASN A 260 20.14 1.57 8.96
N PRO A 261 18.87 1.95 8.78
CA PRO A 261 18.49 3.30 8.35
C PRO A 261 19.02 4.38 9.30
N LEU A 262 19.10 4.11 10.61
CA LEU A 262 19.62 5.06 11.61
C LEU A 262 21.15 5.11 11.71
N TYR A 263 21.89 4.38 10.87
CA TYR A 263 23.35 4.30 10.90
C TYR A 263 23.94 3.95 12.28
N ILE A 264 23.22 3.20 13.11
CA ILE A 264 23.67 2.79 14.44
C ILE A 264 24.97 1.98 14.29
N ARG A 265 26.09 2.55 14.74
CA ARG A 265 27.42 1.92 14.71
C ARG A 265 27.73 1.25 16.04
N CYS A 266 27.35 -0.02 16.16
CA CYS A 266 27.54 -0.75 17.41
C CYS A 266 28.99 -1.18 17.71
N ASN A 267 29.91 -1.00 16.75
CA ASN A 267 31.33 -1.41 16.84
C ASN A 267 32.33 -0.23 16.94
N ALA A 268 31.88 1.01 17.13
CA ALA A 268 32.80 2.15 17.22
C ALA A 268 33.22 2.42 18.68
N ASP A 269 34.53 2.47 18.94
CA ASP A 269 35.11 2.89 20.23
C ASP A 269 34.79 4.35 20.62
N HIS A 270 34.25 5.12 19.67
CA HIS A 270 33.91 6.53 19.81
C HIS A 270 32.52 6.84 19.24
N ILE A 271 31.74 7.61 20.00
CA ILE A 271 30.54 8.31 19.53
C ILE A 271 31.02 9.29 18.44
N PRO A 272 30.54 9.21 17.19
CA PRO A 272 30.89 10.20 16.17
C PRO A 272 30.50 11.60 16.65
N VAL A 273 31.41 12.55 16.48
CA VAL A 273 31.13 13.99 16.64
C VAL A 273 30.14 14.38 15.53
N PRO A 274 29.15 15.26 15.79
CA PRO A 274 28.18 15.69 14.79
C PRO A 274 28.89 16.10 13.48
N GLN A 275 28.49 15.49 12.35
CA GLN A 275 28.97 15.97 11.05
C GLN A 275 28.39 17.37 10.80
N ASN A 276 29.26 18.37 10.88
CA ASN A 276 28.93 19.78 10.67
C ASN A 276 28.55 20.13 9.21
N ASP A 277 28.61 19.16 8.29
CA ASP A 277 28.33 19.33 6.86
C ASP A 277 26.92 18.86 6.45
N ARG A 278 26.03 18.53 7.40
CA ARG A 278 24.63 18.24 7.07
C ARG A 278 23.96 19.56 6.68
N GLU A 279 23.42 19.64 5.46
CA GLU A 279 22.67 20.81 4.99
C GLU A 279 21.52 21.07 5.97
N LYS A 280 21.65 22.11 6.79
CA LYS A 280 20.65 22.54 7.78
C LYS A 280 19.49 23.32 7.15
N ASN A 281 19.20 23.02 5.89
CA ASN A 281 18.16 23.66 5.09
C ASN A 281 17.09 22.63 4.75
N GLY A 282 16.49 21.97 5.73
CA GLY A 282 15.27 21.25 5.45
C GLY A 282 14.14 22.23 5.10
N PHE A 283 13.23 21.75 4.28
CA PHE A 283 11.94 22.39 4.09
C PHE A 283 11.06 21.88 5.22
N TYR A 284 10.51 22.75 6.07
CA TYR A 284 9.65 22.30 7.18
C TYR A 284 8.31 22.99 7.06
N LEU A 285 7.26 22.18 7.14
CA LEU A 285 5.91 22.69 7.21
C LEU A 285 5.55 22.94 8.68
N ARG A 286 4.89 24.08 8.91
CA ARG A 286 4.44 24.47 10.25
C ARG A 286 3.23 23.63 10.61
N PRO A 287 3.19 22.97 11.78
CA PRO A 287 1.97 22.36 12.31
C PRO A 287 0.83 23.39 12.26
N ASN A 288 -0.27 23.04 11.59
CA ASN A 288 -1.39 23.97 11.46
C ASN A 288 -2.32 23.84 12.67
N ILE A 289 -2.06 24.65 13.70
CA ILE A 289 -2.92 24.69 14.89
C ILE A 289 -4.24 25.47 14.66
N GLY A 290 -4.44 26.08 13.49
CA GLY A 290 -5.65 26.84 13.16
C GLY A 290 -5.91 27.98 14.14
N ASP A 291 -7.09 27.96 14.78
CA ASP A 291 -7.52 28.90 15.81
C ASP A 291 -7.21 28.43 17.25
N LEU A 292 -6.52 27.30 17.42
CA LEU A 292 -6.19 26.73 18.73
C LEU A 292 -5.06 27.51 19.42
N THR A 293 -5.06 27.46 20.75
CA THR A 293 -4.06 28.12 21.60
C THR A 293 -3.66 27.23 22.78
N LEU A 294 -2.58 27.56 23.49
CA LEU A 294 -2.17 26.84 24.70
C LEU A 294 -3.25 26.80 25.80
N ALA A 295 -4.24 27.70 25.77
CA ALA A 295 -5.39 27.66 26.68
C ALA A 295 -6.34 26.48 26.41
N ASP A 296 -6.23 25.87 25.23
CA ASP A 296 -7.00 24.70 24.82
C ASP A 296 -6.34 23.38 25.27
N VAL A 297 -5.20 23.43 25.98
CA VAL A 297 -4.53 22.26 26.57
C VAL A 297 -4.62 22.29 28.09
N THR A 298 -4.97 21.15 28.68
CA THR A 298 -4.84 20.92 30.12
C THR A 298 -3.51 20.27 30.41
N ILE A 299 -2.64 20.96 31.15
CA ILE A 299 -1.31 20.47 31.55
C ILE A 299 -1.35 20.04 33.01
N ARG A 300 -1.14 18.74 33.29
CA ARG A 300 -1.00 18.21 34.65
C ARG A 300 0.45 17.79 34.89
N ARG A 301 1.16 18.55 35.72
CA ARG A 301 2.56 18.27 36.09
C ARG A 301 2.68 17.12 37.07
N THR A 302 3.78 16.39 36.97
CA THR A 302 4.25 15.34 37.87
C THR A 302 5.69 15.64 38.26
N ASP A 303 6.28 14.81 39.12
CA ASP A 303 7.66 15.03 39.57
C ASP A 303 8.71 14.91 38.44
N ARG A 304 8.43 14.12 37.39
CA ARG A 304 9.37 13.87 36.28
C ARG A 304 8.91 14.38 34.91
N GLY A 305 7.63 14.70 34.75
CA GLY A 305 7.07 15.03 33.45
C GLY A 305 5.71 15.70 33.52
N VAL A 306 5.05 15.81 32.37
CA VAL A 306 3.72 16.43 32.25
C VAL A 306 2.77 15.57 31.46
N TYR A 307 1.49 15.64 31.83
CA TYR A 307 0.39 15.14 31.02
C TYR A 307 -0.27 16.26 30.25
N LEU A 308 -0.45 16.05 28.95
CA LEU A 308 -1.20 16.92 28.06
C LEU A 308 -2.53 16.27 27.70
N ARG A 309 -3.62 17.03 27.80
CA ARG A 309 -4.98 16.60 27.40
C ARG A 309 -5.73 17.73 26.74
N PRO A 310 -6.70 17.45 25.86
CA PRO A 310 -7.58 18.48 25.35
C PRO A 310 -8.32 19.17 26.51
N GLY A 311 -8.32 20.50 26.51
CA GLY A 311 -9.15 21.30 27.40
C GLY A 311 -10.63 21.07 27.11
N ARG A 312 -11.50 21.43 28.05
CA ARG A 312 -12.95 21.14 27.97
C ARG A 312 -13.59 21.63 26.66
N LYS A 313 -13.29 22.87 26.25
CA LYS A 313 -13.82 23.46 25.01
C LYS A 313 -13.37 22.69 23.77
N LEU A 314 -12.09 22.34 23.70
CA LEU A 314 -11.53 21.58 22.58
C LEU A 314 -12.12 20.17 22.53
N LYS A 315 -12.28 19.51 23.68
CA LYS A 315 -12.95 18.21 23.78
C LYS A 315 -14.39 18.28 23.27
N ASP A 316 -15.16 19.30 23.66
CA ASP A 316 -16.53 19.48 23.19
C ASP A 316 -16.58 19.73 21.67
N ARG A 317 -15.62 20.50 21.11
CA ARG A 317 -15.47 20.71 19.66
C ARG A 317 -15.17 19.41 18.92
N LEU A 318 -14.23 18.59 19.42
CA LEU A 318 -13.88 17.29 18.82
C LEU A 318 -15.07 16.32 18.83
N LEU A 319 -15.80 16.23 19.96
CA LEU A 319 -17.01 15.42 20.05
C LEU A 319 -18.12 15.91 19.11
N SER A 320 -18.23 17.22 18.89
CA SER A 320 -19.20 17.76 17.93
C SER A 320 -18.84 17.41 16.49
N PHE A 321 -17.53 17.44 16.15
CA PHE A 321 -17.01 17.07 14.83
C PHE A 321 -17.27 15.59 14.53
N GLU A 322 -16.98 14.70 15.48
CA GLU A 322 -17.27 13.26 15.36
C GLU A 322 -18.77 12.99 15.22
N LYS A 323 -19.61 13.67 16.01
CA LYS A 323 -21.07 13.54 15.89
C LYS A 323 -21.59 14.05 14.55
N SER A 324 -21.07 15.14 14.00
CA SER A 324 -21.48 15.61 12.67
C SER A 324 -21.07 14.65 11.56
N SER A 325 -19.89 14.03 11.66
CA SER A 325 -19.46 12.98 10.73
C SER A 325 -20.37 11.75 10.82
N LEU A 326 -20.70 11.28 12.03
CA LEU A 326 -21.61 10.14 12.24
C LEU A 326 -23.09 10.45 11.92
N LEU A 327 -23.55 11.70 12.10
CA LEU A 327 -24.91 12.13 11.77
C LEU A 327 -25.08 12.36 10.27
N ASN A 328 -24.04 12.73 9.52
CA ASN A 328 -24.09 12.68 8.06
C ASN A 328 -24.20 11.21 7.61
N HIS A 329 -23.45 10.31 8.25
CA HIS A 329 -23.48 8.86 8.00
C HIS A 329 -24.84 8.18 8.29
N LYS A 330 -25.66 8.70 9.23
CA LYS A 330 -26.99 8.15 9.59
C LYS A 330 -28.19 9.04 9.21
N GLY A 331 -27.98 10.33 8.96
CA GLY A 331 -28.99 11.37 8.83
C GLY A 331 -29.19 11.89 7.41
N GLY A 332 -28.44 11.39 6.43
CA GLY A 332 -28.76 11.51 4.99
C GLY A 332 -30.03 10.75 4.58
N PHE A 333 -30.64 9.99 5.48
CA PHE A 333 -31.97 9.44 5.29
C PHE A 333 -33.03 10.52 5.51
N HIS A 334 -33.34 11.29 4.45
CA HIS A 334 -34.68 11.76 4.05
C HIS A 334 -34.59 12.87 2.98
N GLY A 335 -33.76 12.67 1.95
CA GLY A 335 -33.76 13.49 0.74
C GLY A 335 -33.61 12.60 -0.47
N ASN A 336 -34.73 12.03 -0.95
CA ASN A 336 -34.80 11.09 -2.07
C ASN A 336 -33.67 10.05 -2.07
N ALA A 337 -33.87 8.98 -1.29
CA ALA A 337 -33.23 7.72 -1.59
C ALA A 337 -33.35 7.47 -3.10
N ILE A 338 -32.24 7.53 -3.83
CA ILE A 338 -32.10 6.64 -4.97
C ILE A 338 -32.16 5.29 -4.28
N ASN A 339 -33.27 4.58 -4.47
CA ASN A 339 -33.48 3.31 -3.81
C ASN A 339 -32.23 2.43 -3.98
N ASP A 340 -31.79 1.83 -2.88
CA ASP A 340 -30.76 0.79 -2.82
C ASP A 340 -31.24 -0.53 -3.47
N ASP A 341 -32.22 -0.46 -4.38
CA ASP A 341 -32.95 -1.58 -5.00
C ASP A 341 -32.09 -2.40 -5.99
N GLY A 342 -30.78 -2.10 -6.12
CA GLY A 342 -29.89 -2.73 -7.10
C GLY A 342 -28.48 -3.11 -6.59
N LEU A 343 -28.19 -2.93 -5.30
CA LEU A 343 -26.91 -3.37 -4.73
C LEU A 343 -26.98 -4.86 -4.36
N THR A 344 -26.09 -5.67 -4.94
CA THR A 344 -25.95 -7.08 -4.59
C THR A 344 -25.00 -7.21 -3.41
N SER A 345 -25.47 -7.81 -2.31
CA SER A 345 -24.68 -8.14 -1.12
C SER A 345 -23.98 -9.52 -1.27
N PRO A 346 -22.85 -9.74 -0.57
CA PRO A 346 -22.12 -11.00 -0.68
C PRO A 346 -22.85 -12.18 -0.03
N ASP A 347 -22.65 -13.38 -0.56
CA ASP A 347 -23.13 -14.63 0.04
C ASP A 347 -22.25 -15.09 1.20
N ALA A 348 -20.96 -14.73 1.15
CA ALA A 348 -19.99 -15.07 2.17
C ALA A 348 -18.88 -14.02 2.26
N THR A 349 -18.34 -13.87 3.46
CA THR A 349 -17.12 -13.11 3.72
C THR A 349 -16.06 -13.99 4.36
N TYR A 350 -14.89 -14.05 3.75
CA TYR A 350 -13.72 -14.73 4.28
C TYR A 350 -12.82 -13.70 4.95
N THR A 351 -12.40 -13.99 6.18
CA THR A 351 -11.65 -13.05 7.03
C THR A 351 -10.43 -13.71 7.65
N SER A 352 -9.41 -12.92 7.98
CA SER A 352 -8.30 -13.33 8.84
C SER A 352 -8.39 -12.61 10.19
N SER A 353 -8.05 -13.32 11.24
CA SER A 353 -7.95 -12.82 12.61
C SER A 353 -6.63 -12.10 12.89
N MET A 354 -5.70 -12.09 11.93
CA MET A 354 -4.39 -11.46 12.07
C MET A 354 -4.44 -9.98 11.64
N PRO A 355 -4.17 -9.01 12.55
CA PRO A 355 -4.10 -7.60 12.19
C PRO A 355 -3.08 -7.34 11.08
N TYR A 356 -3.38 -6.39 10.19
CA TYR A 356 -2.52 -5.99 9.07
C TYR A 356 -2.18 -7.12 8.08
N ALA A 357 -2.91 -8.23 8.07
CA ALA A 357 -2.61 -9.35 7.17
C ALA A 357 -2.77 -9.03 5.68
N ARG A 358 -3.59 -8.01 5.33
CA ARG A 358 -3.94 -7.63 3.95
C ARG A 358 -4.51 -8.80 3.14
N LEU A 359 -5.38 -9.61 3.75
CA LEU A 359 -6.06 -10.72 3.08
C LEU A 359 -6.82 -10.21 1.84
N GLY A 360 -6.65 -10.92 0.72
CA GLY A 360 -7.24 -10.54 -0.56
C GLY A 360 -6.35 -9.64 -1.41
N TRP A 361 -5.10 -9.39 -1.01
CA TRP A 361 -4.16 -8.57 -1.79
C TRP A 361 -3.95 -9.08 -3.22
N SER A 362 -3.86 -10.40 -3.36
CA SER A 362 -3.82 -11.08 -4.66
C SER A 362 -4.81 -12.25 -4.66
N LEU A 363 -5.39 -12.52 -5.83
CA LEU A 363 -6.32 -13.60 -6.07
C LEU A 363 -5.88 -14.38 -7.31
N ALA A 364 -6.07 -15.70 -7.28
CA ALA A 364 -6.00 -16.55 -8.46
C ALA A 364 -6.99 -17.71 -8.32
N SER A 365 -7.27 -18.39 -9.41
CA SER A 365 -8.09 -19.60 -9.37
C SER A 365 -7.56 -20.67 -10.32
N GLY A 366 -7.81 -21.93 -9.98
CA GLY A 366 -7.46 -23.10 -10.79
C GLY A 366 -7.53 -24.37 -9.95
N ASP A 367 -7.62 -25.52 -10.61
CA ASP A 367 -7.78 -26.84 -9.96
C ASP A 367 -6.45 -27.28 -9.32
N LEU A 368 -6.29 -27.01 -8.02
CA LEU A 368 -5.04 -27.26 -7.31
C LEU A 368 -5.05 -28.61 -6.60
N ASP A 369 -6.22 -29.13 -6.22
CA ASP A 369 -6.34 -30.43 -5.58
C ASP A 369 -6.53 -31.61 -6.58
N GLY A 370 -6.78 -31.29 -7.85
CA GLY A 370 -6.90 -32.23 -8.96
C GLY A 370 -8.27 -32.92 -9.01
N ASP A 371 -9.33 -32.29 -8.49
CA ASP A 371 -10.69 -32.82 -8.52
C ASP A 371 -11.50 -32.41 -9.76
N GLY A 372 -10.91 -31.57 -10.62
CA GLY A 372 -11.49 -31.05 -11.85
C GLY A 372 -12.21 -29.72 -11.69
N GLN A 373 -12.27 -29.15 -10.48
CA GLN A 373 -12.93 -27.87 -10.20
C GLN A 373 -11.90 -26.80 -9.83
N PRO A 374 -12.11 -25.52 -10.24
CA PRO A 374 -11.19 -24.46 -9.87
C PRO A 374 -11.31 -24.12 -8.37
N ASP A 375 -10.18 -24.08 -7.69
CA ASP A 375 -10.04 -23.62 -6.31
C ASP A 375 -9.72 -22.13 -6.27
N LEU A 376 -9.94 -21.50 -5.10
CA LEU A 376 -9.56 -20.11 -4.88
C LEU A 376 -8.24 -20.01 -4.10
N VAL A 377 -7.33 -19.19 -4.59
CA VAL A 377 -6.09 -18.81 -3.92
C VAL A 377 -6.18 -17.36 -3.46
N ILE A 378 -5.84 -17.11 -2.20
CA ILE A 378 -5.91 -15.78 -1.59
C ILE A 378 -4.55 -15.42 -0.96
N GLY A 379 -3.93 -14.35 -1.43
CA GLY A 379 -2.72 -13.79 -0.84
C GLY A 379 -3.00 -12.85 0.34
N ALA A 380 -2.14 -12.93 1.36
CA ALA A 380 -2.13 -12.08 2.55
C ALA A 380 -0.67 -11.68 2.88
N PRO A 381 -0.03 -10.81 2.07
CA PRO A 381 1.39 -10.48 2.20
C PRO A 381 1.74 -9.74 3.49
N GLY A 382 0.76 -9.08 4.12
CA GLY A 382 0.96 -8.41 5.41
C GLY A 382 0.94 -9.37 6.60
N TYR A 383 0.58 -10.65 6.40
CA TYR A 383 0.46 -11.62 7.48
C TYR A 383 1.78 -11.73 8.26
N GLY A 384 1.66 -11.63 9.58
CA GLY A 384 2.79 -11.65 10.50
C GLY A 384 2.54 -12.61 11.65
N SER A 385 3.63 -12.98 12.32
CA SER A 385 3.59 -13.65 13.61
C SER A 385 4.52 -12.93 14.59
N PRO A 386 4.37 -13.11 15.91
CA PRO A 386 5.28 -12.51 16.88
C PRO A 386 6.74 -12.82 16.54
N GLY A 387 7.54 -11.78 16.30
CA GLY A 387 8.94 -11.92 15.90
C GLY A 387 9.23 -12.10 14.41
N ASN A 388 8.20 -12.26 13.58
CA ASN A 388 8.32 -12.40 12.14
C ASN A 388 7.20 -11.63 11.44
N GLN A 389 7.38 -10.32 11.31
CA GLN A 389 6.43 -9.43 10.64
C GLN A 389 6.38 -9.68 9.14
N GLN A 390 5.20 -9.48 8.56
CA GLN A 390 4.97 -9.42 7.10
C GLN A 390 5.73 -10.51 6.33
N HIS A 391 5.88 -11.71 6.93
CA HIS A 391 6.47 -12.83 6.21
C HIS A 391 5.48 -13.32 5.16
N GLY A 392 4.19 -13.06 5.36
CA GLY A 392 3.12 -13.28 4.39
C GLY A 392 2.56 -14.68 4.42
N ALA A 393 1.33 -14.83 3.94
CA ALA A 393 0.63 -16.09 3.84
C ALA A 393 -0.16 -16.20 2.52
N VAL A 394 -0.39 -17.43 2.09
CA VAL A 394 -1.33 -17.78 1.02
C VAL A 394 -2.28 -18.84 1.51
N TYR A 395 -3.57 -18.64 1.26
CA TYR A 395 -4.65 -19.56 1.61
C TYR A 395 -5.21 -20.18 0.33
N VAL A 396 -5.42 -21.50 0.35
CA VAL A 396 -6.18 -22.20 -0.70
C VAL A 396 -7.49 -22.67 -0.10
N ILE A 397 -8.59 -22.25 -0.73
CA ILE A 397 -9.96 -22.64 -0.40
C ILE A 397 -10.47 -23.51 -1.54
N TYR A 398 -10.73 -24.78 -1.24
CA TYR A 398 -11.25 -25.68 -2.24
C TYR A 398 -12.70 -25.36 -2.56
N SER A 399 -13.03 -25.53 -3.84
CA SER A 399 -14.41 -25.59 -4.25
C SER A 399 -15.05 -26.90 -3.80
N THR A 400 -16.37 -26.91 -3.62
CA THR A 400 -17.10 -28.17 -3.46
C THR A 400 -17.11 -28.96 -4.77
N ARG A 401 -17.49 -30.24 -4.74
CA ARG A 401 -17.67 -31.04 -5.98
C ARG A 401 -18.66 -30.41 -6.96
N ASP A 402 -19.64 -29.67 -6.44
CA ASP A 402 -20.58 -28.87 -7.25
C ASP A 402 -19.98 -27.50 -7.63
N GLY A 403 -18.65 -27.37 -7.63
CA GLY A 403 -17.84 -26.23 -8.07
C GLY A 403 -18.10 -24.91 -7.35
N GLN A 404 -18.76 -24.97 -6.19
CA GLN A 404 -19.15 -23.79 -5.43
C GLN A 404 -18.18 -23.56 -4.28
N LEU A 405 -17.67 -22.33 -4.17
CA LEU A 405 -16.96 -21.88 -2.99
C LEU A 405 -17.89 -21.85 -1.76
N PRO A 406 -17.39 -22.06 -0.53
CA PRO A 406 -18.20 -21.98 0.68
C PRO A 406 -19.05 -20.69 0.79
N THR A 407 -20.37 -20.79 0.64
CA THR A 407 -21.29 -19.64 0.79
C THR A 407 -21.66 -19.37 2.25
N ARG A 408 -20.65 -19.41 3.11
CA ARG A 408 -20.76 -19.05 4.52
C ARG A 408 -19.51 -18.27 4.91
N ASP A 409 -19.65 -17.42 5.92
CA ASP A 409 -18.49 -16.75 6.49
C ASP A 409 -17.45 -17.77 6.98
N LEU A 410 -16.18 -17.44 6.75
CA LEU A 410 -15.06 -18.34 6.97
C LEU A 410 -13.90 -17.58 7.61
N ASP A 411 -13.31 -18.17 8.66
CA ASP A 411 -12.03 -17.72 9.21
C ASP A 411 -10.91 -18.50 8.54
N VAL A 412 -10.18 -17.84 7.63
CA VAL A 412 -9.18 -18.53 6.77
C VAL A 412 -8.03 -19.08 7.59
N ASP A 413 -7.74 -18.50 8.76
CA ASP A 413 -6.68 -18.97 9.64
C ASP A 413 -6.99 -20.33 10.27
N LYS A 414 -8.27 -20.72 10.30
CA LYS A 414 -8.77 -21.94 10.95
C LYS A 414 -9.32 -22.97 9.96
N GLU A 415 -9.88 -22.50 8.86
CA GLU A 415 -10.76 -23.30 8.02
C GLU A 415 -10.26 -23.44 6.57
N ALA A 416 -9.20 -22.73 6.17
CA ALA A 416 -8.61 -22.93 4.86
C ALA A 416 -8.07 -24.35 4.68
N ASN A 417 -8.17 -24.89 3.46
CA ASN A 417 -7.74 -26.25 3.17
C ASN A 417 -6.22 -26.38 3.19
N ILE A 418 -5.53 -25.35 2.68
CA ILE A 418 -4.07 -25.24 2.69
C ILE A 418 -3.69 -23.82 3.11
N VAL A 419 -2.65 -23.72 3.95
CA VAL A 419 -2.00 -22.45 4.29
C VAL A 419 -0.51 -22.59 4.07
N LEU A 420 0.05 -21.70 3.26
CA LEU A 420 1.48 -21.58 3.01
C LEU A 420 2.00 -20.29 3.62
N TYR A 421 3.09 -20.38 4.38
CA TYR A 421 3.71 -19.22 5.02
C TYR A 421 5.04 -18.87 4.35
N GLY A 422 5.30 -17.58 4.21
CA GLY A 422 6.62 -17.09 3.82
C GLY A 422 7.66 -17.34 4.92
N LYS A 423 8.91 -17.56 4.51
CA LYS A 423 10.02 -17.89 5.43
C LYS A 423 10.96 -16.74 5.70
N GLU A 424 11.08 -15.85 4.72
CA GLU A 424 11.93 -14.69 4.83
C GLU A 424 11.20 -13.59 5.62
N PRO A 425 11.85 -13.03 6.66
CA PRO A 425 11.25 -11.96 7.44
C PRO A 425 10.98 -10.76 6.55
N ASN A 426 9.76 -10.22 6.67
CA ASN A 426 9.29 -9.09 5.87
C ASN A 426 9.32 -9.35 4.35
N GLY A 427 9.29 -10.62 3.94
CA GLY A 427 9.33 -11.02 2.53
C GLY A 427 8.08 -10.64 1.75
N ARG A 428 6.93 -10.47 2.44
CA ARG A 428 5.61 -10.24 1.86
C ARG A 428 5.16 -11.37 0.91
N PHE A 429 5.32 -12.61 1.35
CA PHE A 429 4.87 -13.79 0.59
C PHE A 429 3.36 -13.75 0.32
N GLY A 430 2.95 -13.96 -0.92
CA GLY A 430 1.55 -13.81 -1.35
C GLY A 430 1.22 -12.46 -1.98
N SER A 431 2.22 -11.62 -2.28
CA SER A 431 1.98 -10.35 -3.00
C SER A 431 1.44 -10.55 -4.41
N ALA A 432 1.82 -11.63 -5.09
CA ALA A 432 1.19 -12.09 -6.31
C ALA A 432 1.13 -13.62 -6.31
N VAL A 433 0.08 -14.16 -6.93
CA VAL A 433 -0.17 -15.59 -7.08
C VAL A 433 -0.56 -15.89 -8.52
N ALA A 434 -0.14 -17.04 -9.04
CA ALA A 434 -0.58 -17.56 -10.33
C ALA A 434 -0.68 -19.09 -10.26
N VAL A 435 -1.67 -19.64 -10.97
CA VAL A 435 -1.90 -21.08 -11.08
C VAL A 435 -1.54 -21.52 -12.50
N VAL A 436 -0.54 -22.40 -12.62
CA VAL A 436 0.09 -22.79 -13.89
C VAL A 436 0.67 -24.20 -13.80
N ASP A 437 0.59 -25.02 -14.85
CA ASP A 437 1.33 -26.29 -14.92
C ASP A 437 2.74 -26.06 -15.49
N LEU A 438 3.70 -25.72 -14.62
CA LEU A 438 5.06 -25.40 -15.04
C LEU A 438 5.91 -26.64 -15.31
N ASN A 439 5.58 -27.76 -14.68
CA ASN A 439 6.33 -29.00 -14.85
C ASN A 439 5.74 -29.92 -15.95
N LYS A 440 4.62 -29.53 -16.56
CA LYS A 440 3.91 -30.25 -17.62
C LYS A 440 3.39 -31.64 -17.23
N ASP A 441 3.13 -31.90 -15.96
CA ASP A 441 2.61 -33.20 -15.53
C ASP A 441 1.07 -33.30 -15.62
N GLY A 442 0.41 -32.25 -16.11
CA GLY A 442 -1.03 -32.17 -16.29
C GLY A 442 -1.77 -31.76 -15.02
N VAL A 443 -1.05 -31.37 -13.97
CA VAL A 443 -1.61 -30.87 -12.70
C VAL A 443 -1.19 -29.42 -12.52
N ASN A 444 -2.10 -28.57 -12.05
CA ASN A 444 -1.74 -27.18 -11.80
C ASN A 444 -0.76 -27.06 -10.62
N ASP A 445 0.27 -26.24 -10.80
CA ASP A 445 1.17 -25.79 -9.77
C ASP A 445 0.75 -24.39 -9.28
N LEU A 446 1.23 -24.03 -8.09
CA LEU A 446 1.01 -22.70 -7.51
C LEU A 446 2.33 -21.91 -7.47
N ALA A 447 2.39 -20.81 -8.23
CA ALA A 447 3.45 -19.82 -8.13
C ALA A 447 3.05 -18.69 -7.17
N VAL A 448 3.93 -18.34 -6.25
CA VAL A 448 3.74 -17.29 -5.24
C VAL A 448 4.97 -16.41 -5.15
N SER A 449 4.80 -15.09 -5.17
CA SER A 449 5.91 -14.16 -4.99
C SER A 449 6.04 -13.59 -3.58
N ALA A 450 7.25 -13.12 -3.27
CA ALA A 450 7.60 -12.37 -2.07
C ALA A 450 8.56 -11.23 -2.48
N PRO A 451 8.05 -10.10 -3.01
CA PRO A 451 8.87 -9.06 -3.63
C PRO A 451 9.71 -8.27 -2.61
N SER A 452 9.45 -8.40 -1.31
CA SER A 452 10.19 -7.69 -0.25
C SER A 452 11.29 -8.53 0.39
N VAL A 453 11.59 -9.72 -0.13
CA VAL A 453 12.76 -10.51 0.31
C VAL A 453 14.03 -9.67 0.21
N GLY A 454 14.84 -9.68 1.27
CA GLY A 454 16.04 -8.85 1.40
C GLY A 454 15.78 -7.46 1.99
N SER A 455 14.54 -7.10 2.33
CA SER A 455 14.21 -5.82 2.96
C SER A 455 14.96 -5.55 4.28
N PRO A 456 15.24 -6.52 5.19
CA PRO A 456 16.01 -6.21 6.42
C PRO A 456 17.43 -5.68 6.17
N PHE A 457 17.92 -5.76 4.93
CA PHE A 457 19.22 -5.26 4.48
C PHE A 457 19.11 -4.12 3.45
N LEU A 458 17.93 -3.52 3.27
CA LEU A 458 17.62 -2.51 2.23
C LEU A 458 17.83 -3.00 0.79
N ASN A 459 17.85 -4.32 0.56
CA ASN A 459 18.14 -4.85 -0.78
C ASN A 459 16.89 -5.08 -1.64
N TYR A 460 15.76 -5.49 -1.05
CA TYR A 460 14.49 -5.76 -1.77
C TYR A 460 14.67 -6.52 -3.11
N THR A 461 15.41 -7.63 -3.10
CA THR A 461 15.66 -8.42 -4.32
C THR A 461 14.40 -9.15 -4.79
N GLY A 462 13.57 -9.60 -3.85
CA GLY A 462 12.38 -10.40 -4.12
C GLY A 462 12.67 -11.83 -4.57
N GLU A 463 11.68 -12.71 -4.43
CA GLU A 463 11.72 -14.10 -4.89
C GLU A 463 10.34 -14.58 -5.39
N VAL A 464 10.35 -15.60 -6.26
CA VAL A 464 9.16 -16.36 -6.65
C VAL A 464 9.36 -17.83 -6.28
N TYR A 465 8.33 -18.41 -5.68
CA TYR A 465 8.27 -19.77 -5.16
C TYR A 465 7.23 -20.56 -5.93
N VAL A 466 7.55 -21.78 -6.36
CA VAL A 466 6.57 -22.67 -7.00
C VAL A 466 6.38 -23.93 -6.18
N TYR A 467 5.13 -24.25 -5.89
CA TYR A 467 4.69 -25.47 -5.23
C TYR A 467 4.03 -26.37 -6.26
N LEU A 468 4.68 -27.50 -6.56
CA LEU A 468 4.14 -28.41 -7.57
C LEU A 468 2.91 -29.14 -7.04
N GLY A 469 1.89 -29.25 -7.89
CA GLY A 469 0.63 -29.91 -7.56
C GLY A 469 0.72 -31.44 -7.52
N PRO A 470 -0.38 -32.11 -7.12
CA PRO A 470 -1.60 -31.53 -6.56
C PRO A 470 -1.42 -31.13 -5.08
N LEU A 471 -1.96 -29.99 -4.70
CA LEU A 471 -2.01 -29.50 -3.33
C LEU A 471 -3.26 -30.03 -2.64
N LYS A 472 -3.20 -31.24 -2.06
CA LYS A 472 -4.35 -31.91 -1.39
C LYS A 472 -4.40 -31.66 0.13
N ALA A 473 -5.57 -31.85 0.74
CA ALA A 473 -5.73 -31.76 2.20
C ALA A 473 -4.69 -32.62 2.95
N GLY A 474 -3.95 -32.00 3.88
CA GLY A 474 -2.81 -32.64 4.54
C GLY A 474 -1.47 -32.47 3.81
N PHE A 475 -1.41 -31.64 2.76
CA PHE A 475 -0.15 -31.19 2.16
C PHE A 475 0.77 -30.60 3.24
N SER A 476 1.84 -31.33 3.54
CA SER A 476 2.72 -31.02 4.68
C SER A 476 3.99 -30.26 4.28
N SER A 477 4.23 -30.05 2.97
CA SER A 477 5.46 -29.39 2.51
C SER A 477 5.30 -27.86 2.51
N GLN A 478 5.80 -27.20 3.54
CA GLN A 478 6.02 -25.75 3.51
C GLN A 478 7.25 -25.39 2.64
N GLU A 479 7.98 -26.37 2.09
CA GLU A 479 9.10 -26.11 1.19
C GLU A 479 8.62 -25.98 -0.27
N PRO A 480 9.04 -24.92 -0.98
CA PRO A 480 8.79 -24.77 -2.40
C PRO A 480 9.60 -25.81 -3.19
N SER A 481 9.03 -26.29 -4.29
CA SER A 481 9.75 -27.20 -5.20
C SER A 481 10.76 -26.46 -6.06
N ILE A 482 10.43 -25.23 -6.44
CA ILE A 482 11.27 -24.36 -7.27
C ILE A 482 11.35 -22.98 -6.62
N ARG A 483 12.54 -22.38 -6.66
CA ARG A 483 12.80 -20.99 -6.25
C ARG A 483 13.45 -20.23 -7.39
N LEU A 484 12.89 -19.07 -7.69
CA LEU A 484 13.44 -18.08 -8.62
C LEU A 484 13.88 -16.86 -7.82
N THR A 485 15.14 -16.45 -8.00
CA THR A 485 15.76 -15.35 -7.24
C THR A 485 16.22 -14.23 -8.16
N CYS A 486 16.48 -13.05 -7.60
CA CYS A 486 17.09 -11.93 -8.31
C CYS A 486 18.31 -11.41 -7.56
N LYS A 487 19.35 -10.97 -8.30
CA LYS A 487 20.58 -10.46 -7.68
C LYS A 487 20.62 -8.94 -7.54
N GLU A 488 19.81 -8.23 -8.32
CA GLU A 488 19.80 -6.78 -8.36
C GLU A 488 19.08 -6.21 -7.13
N ILE A 489 19.67 -5.19 -6.48
CA ILE A 489 19.02 -4.44 -5.41
C ILE A 489 17.81 -3.72 -6.00
N TYR A 490 16.71 -3.67 -5.26
CA TYR A 490 15.40 -3.16 -5.66
C TYR A 490 14.78 -3.92 -6.83
N CYS A 491 15.21 -5.16 -7.09
CA CYS A 491 14.61 -5.96 -8.15
C CYS A 491 13.12 -6.25 -7.90
N ASN A 492 12.71 -6.38 -6.64
CA ASN A 492 11.32 -6.63 -6.23
C ASN A 492 10.66 -7.74 -7.07
N LEU A 493 11.40 -8.83 -7.28
CA LEU A 493 11.03 -9.88 -8.22
C LEU A 493 9.63 -10.43 -7.93
N GLY A 494 8.78 -10.47 -8.96
CA GLY A 494 7.45 -11.08 -8.88
C GLY A 494 6.39 -10.17 -8.28
N TRP A 495 6.51 -8.84 -8.45
CA TRP A 495 5.44 -7.92 -8.07
C TRP A 495 4.10 -8.26 -8.73
N THR A 496 4.13 -8.79 -9.95
CA THR A 496 2.98 -9.39 -10.64
C THR A 496 3.37 -10.72 -11.26
N LEU A 497 2.44 -11.66 -11.27
CA LEU A 497 2.55 -12.97 -11.90
C LEU A 497 1.32 -13.20 -12.78
N SER A 498 1.51 -13.84 -13.93
CA SER A 498 0.41 -14.27 -14.80
C SER A 498 0.81 -15.56 -15.53
N GLY A 499 -0.17 -16.37 -15.90
CA GLY A 499 0.02 -17.68 -16.52
C GLY A 499 -0.67 -17.75 -17.88
N GLU A 500 0.09 -17.94 -18.96
CA GLU A 500 -0.45 -18.03 -20.33
C GLU A 500 0.44 -18.90 -21.21
N ASP A 501 -0.14 -19.63 -22.17
CA ASP A 501 0.63 -20.47 -23.11
C ASP A 501 1.31 -19.61 -24.20
N MET A 502 2.53 -19.16 -23.90
CA MET A 502 3.24 -18.18 -24.70
C MET A 502 4.00 -18.80 -25.88
N ASN A 503 4.27 -20.10 -25.85
CA ASN A 503 4.93 -20.82 -26.93
C ASN A 503 3.99 -21.80 -27.67
N GLN A 504 2.72 -21.88 -27.27
CA GLN A 504 1.66 -22.69 -27.89
C GLN A 504 1.94 -24.19 -27.82
N ASP A 505 2.54 -24.64 -26.73
CA ASP A 505 2.85 -26.04 -26.52
C ASP A 505 1.85 -26.79 -25.61
N GLY A 506 0.76 -26.10 -25.23
CA GLY A 506 -0.36 -26.66 -24.50
C GLY A 506 -0.24 -26.56 -22.98
N ALA A 507 0.82 -25.96 -22.46
CA ALA A 507 0.96 -25.65 -21.03
C ALA A 507 1.14 -24.14 -20.82
N ALA A 508 0.55 -23.61 -19.75
CA ALA A 508 0.71 -22.21 -19.40
C ALA A 508 2.13 -21.92 -18.89
N ASP A 509 2.74 -20.87 -19.44
CA ASP A 509 4.04 -20.36 -19.05
C ASP A 509 3.91 -19.24 -18.01
N LEU A 510 4.93 -19.03 -17.19
CA LEU A 510 4.90 -18.01 -16.14
C LEU A 510 5.50 -16.68 -16.62
N LEU A 511 4.67 -15.65 -16.69
CA LEU A 511 5.05 -14.25 -16.85
C LEU A 511 5.29 -13.60 -15.50
N ILE A 512 6.36 -12.81 -15.41
CA ILE A 512 6.83 -12.22 -14.15
C ILE A 512 7.15 -10.75 -14.39
N GLY A 513 6.46 -9.85 -13.69
CA GLY A 513 6.73 -8.41 -13.73
C GLY A 513 7.42 -7.92 -12.46
N SER A 514 8.36 -7.00 -12.65
CA SER A 514 9.21 -6.42 -11.60
C SER A 514 9.37 -4.91 -11.83
N PRO A 515 8.33 -4.10 -11.57
CA PRO A 515 8.24 -2.69 -11.98
C PRO A 515 9.24 -1.76 -11.29
N TYR A 516 9.66 -2.08 -10.06
CA TYR A 516 10.60 -1.26 -9.31
C TYR A 516 12.07 -1.60 -9.57
N ALA A 517 12.34 -2.66 -10.35
CA ALA A 517 13.69 -3.04 -10.71
C ALA A 517 14.45 -1.89 -11.37
N PRO A 518 15.74 -1.67 -11.04
CA PRO A 518 16.51 -0.60 -11.64
C PRO A 518 16.63 -0.76 -13.16
N ALA A 519 16.96 -1.97 -13.64
CA ALA A 519 17.00 -2.33 -15.05
C ALA A 519 17.80 -1.33 -15.93
N GLY A 520 18.90 -0.80 -15.37
CA GLY A 520 19.77 0.19 -16.01
C GLY A 520 19.42 1.66 -15.73
N GLY A 521 18.49 1.92 -14.82
CA GLY A 521 18.11 3.26 -14.34
C GLY A 521 17.41 3.19 -12.98
N HIS A 522 16.49 4.11 -12.70
CA HIS A 522 15.71 4.13 -11.46
C HIS A 522 14.29 3.63 -11.74
N GLN A 523 13.90 2.48 -11.16
CA GLN A 523 12.55 1.89 -11.29
C GLN A 523 12.03 1.85 -12.74
N ARG A 524 12.91 1.47 -13.68
CA ARG A 524 12.48 1.25 -15.07
C ARG A 524 11.60 0.02 -15.17
N GLY A 525 11.91 -0.99 -14.36
CA GLY A 525 11.21 -2.26 -14.33
C GLY A 525 11.64 -3.23 -15.43
N PHE A 526 11.24 -4.49 -15.29
CA PHE A 526 11.36 -5.49 -16.35
C PHE A 526 10.21 -6.49 -16.31
N VAL A 527 10.02 -7.19 -17.43
CA VAL A 527 9.19 -8.39 -17.54
C VAL A 527 10.05 -9.56 -17.98
N GLY A 528 9.80 -10.72 -17.41
CA GLY A 528 10.42 -11.97 -17.82
C GLY A 528 9.40 -13.09 -18.02
N LEU A 529 9.81 -14.13 -18.73
CA LEU A 529 9.01 -15.31 -19.05
C LEU A 529 9.82 -16.57 -18.75
N LEU A 530 9.18 -17.53 -18.07
CA LEU A 530 9.70 -18.87 -17.82
C LEU A 530 8.79 -19.89 -18.51
N TYR A 531 9.33 -20.63 -19.47
CA TYR A 531 8.57 -21.65 -20.19
C TYR A 531 8.33 -22.89 -19.34
N ALA A 532 7.13 -23.45 -19.41
CA ALA A 532 6.77 -24.73 -18.79
C ALA A 532 7.56 -25.89 -19.41
N LYS A 533 8.21 -26.70 -18.58
CA LYS A 533 9.09 -27.81 -19.02
C LYS A 533 9.16 -28.90 -17.95
N HIS A 534 9.07 -30.17 -18.37
CA HIS A 534 9.28 -31.34 -17.49
C HIS A 534 10.58 -31.31 -16.69
N SER A 535 11.65 -30.74 -17.25
CA SER A 535 12.95 -30.67 -16.59
C SER A 535 12.98 -29.74 -15.37
N LEU A 536 12.00 -28.84 -15.19
CA LEU A 536 11.98 -27.90 -14.06
C LEU A 536 11.91 -28.60 -12.69
N LYS A 537 11.26 -29.78 -12.64
CA LYS A 537 11.17 -30.61 -11.42
C LYS A 537 12.50 -31.23 -11.01
N GLU A 538 13.39 -31.48 -11.97
CA GLU A 538 14.67 -32.19 -11.75
C GLU A 538 15.89 -31.28 -11.80
N SER A 539 15.71 -30.03 -12.24
CA SER A 539 16.79 -29.07 -12.42
C SER A 539 17.47 -28.74 -11.10
N LYS A 540 18.79 -28.95 -11.04
CA LYS A 540 19.65 -28.47 -9.95
C LYS A 540 20.26 -27.11 -10.25
N VAL A 541 20.01 -26.54 -11.43
CA VAL A 541 20.50 -25.21 -11.79
C VAL A 541 19.63 -24.19 -11.08
N PRO A 542 20.21 -23.27 -10.28
CA PRO A 542 19.45 -22.20 -9.66
C PRO A 542 18.76 -21.37 -10.74
N LEU A 543 17.44 -21.22 -10.64
CA LEU A 543 16.70 -20.30 -11.49
C LEU A 543 16.88 -18.88 -10.95
N THR A 544 17.25 -17.96 -11.83
CA THR A 544 17.39 -16.55 -11.50
C THR A 544 16.75 -15.68 -12.57
N ALA A 545 16.38 -14.45 -12.21
CA ALA A 545 15.78 -13.48 -13.12
C ALA A 545 16.64 -13.21 -14.37
N GLU A 546 17.97 -13.34 -14.24
CA GLU A 546 18.92 -13.16 -15.33
C GLU A 546 18.95 -14.32 -16.33
N ASN A 547 18.42 -15.49 -15.94
CA ASN A 547 18.43 -16.72 -16.72
C ASN A 547 17.02 -17.15 -17.17
N LEU A 548 16.04 -16.24 -17.10
CA LEU A 548 14.70 -16.46 -17.66
C LEU A 548 14.78 -16.68 -19.18
N ASP A 549 13.83 -17.44 -19.73
CA ASP A 549 13.82 -17.82 -21.14
C ASP A 549 13.65 -16.60 -22.07
N TRP A 550 12.96 -15.56 -21.59
CA TRP A 550 12.85 -14.26 -22.24
C TRP A 550 12.76 -13.16 -21.19
N ARG A 551 13.35 -11.99 -21.48
CA ARG A 551 13.33 -10.80 -20.60
C ARG A 551 13.39 -9.52 -21.42
N VAL A 552 12.66 -8.50 -20.98
CA VAL A 552 12.69 -7.14 -21.52
C VAL A 552 12.69 -6.13 -20.38
N ASN A 553 13.51 -5.11 -20.51
CA ASN A 553 13.61 -4.01 -19.55
C ASN A 553 12.82 -2.79 -20.03
N GLY A 554 12.32 -2.02 -19.08
CA GLY A 554 11.87 -0.65 -19.31
C GLY A 554 13.01 0.26 -19.76
N THR A 555 12.63 1.40 -20.30
CA THR A 555 13.51 2.38 -20.97
C THR A 555 13.49 3.76 -20.31
N GLN A 556 12.47 4.09 -19.51
CA GLN A 556 12.30 5.38 -18.86
C GLN A 556 12.27 5.21 -17.34
N ASP A 557 13.02 6.05 -16.63
CA ASP A 557 13.05 6.02 -15.16
C ASP A 557 11.66 6.29 -14.58
N TYR A 558 11.30 5.48 -13.59
CA TYR A 558 10.02 5.47 -12.90
C TYR A 558 8.80 5.21 -13.79
N GLU A 559 8.95 4.52 -14.92
CA GLU A 559 7.80 4.12 -15.75
C GLU A 559 7.02 2.92 -15.17
N TRP A 560 7.64 2.18 -14.25
CA TRP A 560 7.08 0.98 -13.63
C TRP A 560 6.68 -0.10 -14.64
N PHE A 561 7.57 -0.40 -15.58
CA PHE A 561 7.36 -1.39 -16.62
C PHE A 561 7.18 -2.79 -16.03
N GLY A 562 6.04 -3.42 -16.32
CA GLY A 562 5.68 -4.70 -15.75
C GLY A 562 4.82 -4.60 -14.50
N MET A 563 4.12 -3.48 -14.27
CA MET A 563 3.14 -3.37 -13.18
C MET A 563 1.96 -4.36 -13.35
N ARG A 564 1.57 -4.59 -14.61
CA ARG A 564 0.65 -5.65 -15.05
C ARG A 564 1.23 -6.29 -16.30
N VAL A 565 1.04 -7.60 -16.40
CA VAL A 565 1.47 -8.41 -17.53
C VAL A 565 0.34 -9.34 -17.94
N LEU A 566 0.04 -9.40 -19.24
CA LEU A 566 -1.00 -10.24 -19.79
C LEU A 566 -0.48 -10.90 -21.07
N GLY A 567 -0.59 -12.21 -21.17
CA GLY A 567 -0.39 -12.92 -22.43
C GLY A 567 -1.65 -12.86 -23.28
N LEU A 568 -1.49 -12.73 -24.58
CA LEU A 568 -2.57 -12.85 -25.56
C LEU A 568 -2.21 -13.94 -26.55
N HIS A 569 -3.03 -14.98 -26.56
CA HIS A 569 -2.96 -16.04 -27.54
C HIS A 569 -4.05 -15.86 -28.60
N ARG A 570 -3.68 -16.09 -29.87
CA ARG A 570 -4.64 -16.15 -30.98
C ARG A 570 -4.23 -17.23 -31.97
N GLU A 571 -5.21 -17.99 -32.43
CA GLU A 571 -4.98 -19.03 -33.42
C GLU A 571 -4.35 -18.44 -34.69
N GLY A 572 -3.20 -18.98 -35.10
CA GLY A 572 -2.48 -18.56 -36.31
C GLY A 572 -1.66 -17.26 -36.18
N ILE A 573 -1.56 -16.65 -34.99
CA ILE A 573 -0.74 -15.46 -34.72
C ILE A 573 0.25 -15.79 -33.58
N PRO A 574 1.52 -15.33 -33.64
CA PRO A 574 2.45 -15.47 -32.51
C PRO A 574 1.86 -14.86 -31.23
N SER A 575 2.00 -15.56 -30.11
CA SER A 575 1.54 -15.09 -28.80
C SER A 575 2.19 -13.74 -28.46
N GLN A 576 1.41 -12.84 -27.86
CA GLN A 576 1.83 -11.47 -27.53
C GLN A 576 1.83 -11.27 -26.02
N VAL A 577 2.72 -10.42 -25.52
CA VAL A 577 2.74 -9.99 -24.12
C VAL A 577 2.41 -8.51 -24.09
N LEU A 578 1.37 -8.17 -23.35
CA LEU A 578 1.01 -6.80 -23.00
C LEU A 578 1.68 -6.46 -21.68
N VAL A 579 2.39 -5.34 -21.67
CA VAL A 579 3.13 -4.88 -20.49
C VAL A 579 2.73 -3.46 -20.17
N SER A 580 2.25 -3.26 -18.94
CA SER A 580 1.84 -1.94 -18.45
C SER A 580 2.98 -1.18 -17.79
N SER A 581 3.03 0.13 -18.05
CA SER A 581 3.87 1.15 -17.43
C SER A 581 2.98 2.33 -16.99
N PRO A 582 2.24 2.24 -15.87
CA PRO A 582 1.20 3.21 -15.52
C PRO A 582 1.76 4.61 -15.19
N THR A 583 3.02 4.71 -14.79
CA THR A 583 3.69 5.98 -14.49
C THR A 583 4.52 6.50 -15.67
N TRP A 584 4.39 5.88 -16.86
CA TRP A 584 4.98 6.37 -18.09
C TRP A 584 4.69 7.85 -18.30
N ARG A 585 5.72 8.58 -18.73
CA ARG A 585 5.74 10.02 -18.85
C ARG A 585 5.85 10.45 -20.29
N GLN A 586 4.98 11.38 -20.71
CA GLN A 586 5.12 12.02 -22.01
C GLN A 586 6.10 13.18 -21.90
N CYS A 587 7.35 12.93 -22.31
CA CYS A 587 8.43 13.91 -22.20
C CYS A 587 8.31 15.04 -23.23
N ALA A 588 8.47 16.29 -22.80
CA ALA A 588 8.56 17.44 -23.69
C ALA A 588 9.91 17.50 -24.43
N ARG A 589 10.96 16.89 -23.86
CA ARG A 589 12.33 16.89 -24.39
C ARG A 589 12.72 15.51 -24.91
N LYS A 590 13.50 15.46 -25.99
CA LYS A 590 13.94 14.21 -26.64
C LYS A 590 14.78 13.30 -25.74
N ASN A 591 15.53 13.86 -24.79
CA ASN A 591 16.34 13.10 -23.83
C ASN A 591 15.57 12.73 -22.56
N CYS A 592 14.27 13.04 -22.47
CA CYS A 592 13.42 12.79 -21.31
C CYS A 592 13.89 13.35 -19.96
N SER A 593 14.83 14.32 -19.96
CA SER A 593 15.14 15.07 -18.73
C SER A 593 13.90 15.81 -18.25
N TYR A 594 13.64 15.82 -16.94
CA TYR A 594 12.48 16.47 -16.36
C TYR A 594 12.27 17.92 -16.84
N SER A 595 11.00 18.22 -17.09
CA SER A 595 10.52 19.52 -17.53
C SER A 595 9.11 19.75 -17.01
N GLU A 596 8.80 20.98 -16.60
CA GLU A 596 7.44 21.40 -16.20
C GLU A 596 6.39 21.21 -17.31
N ASN A 597 6.84 21.07 -18.57
CA ASN A 597 5.98 20.78 -19.72
C ASN A 597 5.75 19.27 -19.98
N ASP A 598 6.39 18.40 -19.21
CA ASP A 598 6.12 16.96 -19.29
C ASP A 598 4.68 16.70 -18.86
N THR A 599 4.05 15.66 -19.39
CA THR A 599 2.77 15.18 -18.86
C THR A 599 3.05 13.94 -18.01
N GLN A 600 2.83 14.06 -16.71
CA GLN A 600 3.22 13.04 -15.73
C GLN A 600 2.26 11.85 -15.71
N SER A 601 2.79 10.64 -15.50
CA SER A 601 2.01 9.40 -15.28
C SER A 601 0.79 9.24 -16.20
N VAL A 602 0.99 9.47 -17.51
CA VAL A 602 -0.07 9.27 -18.51
C VAL A 602 -0.41 7.78 -18.64
N GLY A 603 0.59 6.92 -18.41
CA GLY A 603 0.50 5.48 -18.56
C GLY A 603 0.71 5.02 -20.00
N ARG A 604 1.18 3.78 -20.15
CA ARG A 604 1.44 3.13 -21.43
C ARG A 604 1.20 1.63 -21.30
N VAL A 605 0.71 1.02 -22.36
CA VAL A 605 0.80 -0.44 -22.57
C VAL A 605 1.61 -0.72 -23.82
N SER A 606 2.68 -1.50 -23.66
CA SER A 606 3.55 -1.95 -24.74
C SER A 606 3.29 -3.41 -25.08
N VAL A 607 3.44 -3.75 -26.36
CA VAL A 607 3.17 -5.10 -26.87
C VAL A 607 4.46 -5.72 -27.39
N TYR A 608 4.74 -6.94 -26.95
CA TYR A 608 5.89 -7.74 -27.38
C TYR A 608 5.43 -9.09 -27.93
N ALA A 609 6.27 -9.73 -28.75
CA ALA A 609 6.02 -11.08 -29.26
C ALA A 609 7.27 -11.93 -29.03
N PRO A 610 7.37 -12.65 -27.90
CA PRO A 610 8.49 -13.52 -27.62
C PRO A 610 8.77 -14.49 -28.79
N PRO A 611 10.05 -14.80 -29.10
CA PRO A 611 11.25 -14.41 -28.34
C PRO A 611 11.79 -13.00 -28.69
N SER A 612 11.10 -12.20 -29.51
CA SER A 612 11.55 -10.84 -29.82
C SER A 612 11.50 -9.95 -28.57
N SER A 613 12.60 -9.28 -28.27
CA SER A 613 12.68 -8.23 -27.24
C SER A 613 12.39 -6.83 -27.81
N VAL A 614 12.11 -6.72 -29.12
CA VAL A 614 11.74 -5.45 -29.77
C VAL A 614 10.23 -5.28 -29.63
N PRO A 615 9.74 -4.14 -29.08
CA PRO A 615 8.31 -3.88 -28.99
C PRO A 615 7.71 -3.77 -30.38
N HIS A 616 6.49 -4.26 -30.53
CA HIS A 616 5.68 -3.98 -31.72
C HIS A 616 5.39 -2.47 -31.78
N GLU A 617 5.35 -1.87 -32.98
CA GLU A 617 5.10 -0.41 -33.17
C GLU A 617 3.77 0.10 -32.56
N LYS A 618 2.93 -0.79 -32.01
CA LYS A 618 1.58 -0.52 -31.49
C LYS A 618 1.55 -0.35 -29.96
N SER A 619 2.49 0.39 -29.36
CA SER A 619 2.30 0.80 -27.96
C SER A 619 1.15 1.81 -27.87
N VAL A 620 0.34 1.71 -26.82
CA VAL A 620 -0.79 2.60 -26.59
C VAL A 620 -0.51 3.45 -25.35
N ASP A 621 -0.49 4.76 -25.55
CA ASP A 621 -0.25 5.73 -24.50
C ASP A 621 -1.58 6.30 -24.01
N GLY A 622 -1.67 6.53 -22.71
CA GLY A 622 -2.67 7.40 -22.14
C GLY A 622 -2.44 8.85 -22.59
N THR A 623 -3.48 9.67 -22.45
CA THR A 623 -3.45 11.08 -22.88
C THR A 623 -3.67 12.06 -21.75
N SER A 624 -4.09 11.58 -20.57
CA SER A 624 -4.42 12.41 -19.42
C SER A 624 -3.26 12.38 -18.44
N GLU A 625 -2.84 13.56 -17.98
CA GLU A 625 -1.91 13.65 -16.85
C GLU A 625 -2.47 12.94 -15.64
N PHE A 626 -1.60 12.15 -15.01
CA PHE A 626 -1.92 11.22 -13.96
C PHE A 626 -3.03 10.23 -14.30
N GLY A 627 -3.34 9.99 -15.58
CA GLY A 627 -4.41 9.06 -15.97
C GLY A 627 -4.10 7.60 -15.63
N LYS A 628 -2.81 7.26 -15.47
CA LYS A 628 -2.32 5.89 -15.19
C LYS A 628 -2.90 4.84 -16.13
N PHE A 629 -2.94 5.16 -17.44
CA PHE A 629 -3.44 4.24 -18.44
C PHE A 629 -2.69 2.91 -18.41
N GLY A 630 -3.44 1.81 -18.36
CA GLY A 630 -2.89 0.45 -18.24
C GLY A 630 -2.65 0.00 -16.80
N GLN A 631 -3.09 0.76 -15.78
CA GLN A 631 -3.03 0.32 -14.38
C GLN A 631 -3.65 -1.07 -14.17
N ALA A 632 -4.74 -1.35 -14.89
CA ALA A 632 -5.32 -2.68 -15.02
C ALA A 632 -5.52 -3.01 -16.50
N VAL A 633 -5.36 -4.29 -16.83
CA VAL A 633 -5.52 -4.81 -18.19
C VAL A 633 -6.18 -6.18 -18.10
N ALA A 634 -7.21 -6.41 -18.92
CA ALA A 634 -7.85 -7.71 -19.07
C ALA A 634 -8.24 -7.94 -20.53
N THR A 635 -8.41 -9.20 -20.91
CA THR A 635 -8.91 -9.61 -22.23
C THR A 635 -10.12 -10.52 -22.05
N GLU A 636 -11.06 -10.45 -22.99
CA GLU A 636 -12.12 -11.47 -23.11
C GLU A 636 -11.54 -12.84 -23.47
N SER A 637 -12.24 -13.88 -23.04
CA SER A 637 -11.98 -15.25 -23.43
C SER A 637 -12.56 -15.53 -24.82
N PRO A 638 -11.87 -16.31 -25.69
CA PRO A 638 -12.46 -16.77 -26.95
C PRO A 638 -13.71 -17.61 -26.71
N SER A 639 -14.78 -17.33 -27.47
CA SER A 639 -16.00 -18.14 -27.44
C SER A 639 -16.31 -18.73 -28.83
N LYS A 640 -17.15 -19.78 -28.88
CA LYS A 640 -17.54 -20.43 -30.16
C LYS A 640 -18.20 -19.47 -31.15
N THR A 641 -18.74 -18.36 -30.67
CA THR A 641 -19.47 -17.36 -31.46
C THR A 641 -18.75 -16.01 -31.53
N ASN A 642 -17.70 -15.78 -30.72
CA ASN A 642 -16.94 -14.54 -30.72
C ASN A 642 -15.44 -14.78 -30.91
N THR A 643 -14.94 -14.48 -32.10
CA THR A 643 -13.52 -14.48 -32.43
C THR A 643 -12.89 -13.09 -32.39
N ASN A 644 -13.67 -12.00 -32.21
CA ASN A 644 -13.09 -10.66 -31.98
C ASN A 644 -13.15 -10.31 -30.49
N LEU A 645 -11.99 -10.30 -29.86
CA LEU A 645 -11.85 -10.12 -28.41
C LEU A 645 -11.73 -8.64 -28.12
N ASN A 646 -12.24 -8.20 -26.97
CA ASN A 646 -11.92 -6.90 -26.43
C ASN A 646 -10.77 -6.99 -25.43
N ILE A 647 -9.94 -5.95 -25.42
CA ILE A 647 -8.97 -5.67 -24.37
C ILE A 647 -9.45 -4.44 -23.61
N ALA A 648 -9.53 -4.55 -22.29
CA ALA A 648 -9.86 -3.46 -21.39
C ALA A 648 -8.58 -2.85 -20.82
N TYR A 649 -8.51 -1.52 -20.83
CA TYR A 649 -7.44 -0.76 -20.20
C TYR A 649 -8.01 0.18 -19.14
N GLY A 650 -7.67 -0.06 -17.88
CA GLY A 650 -8.03 0.81 -16.75
C GLY A 650 -7.21 2.10 -16.72
N SER A 651 -7.83 3.18 -16.29
CA SER A 651 -7.22 4.50 -16.06
C SER A 651 -7.90 5.15 -14.85
N PRO A 652 -7.61 4.68 -13.63
CA PRO A 652 -8.44 4.95 -12.44
C PRO A 652 -8.47 6.42 -12.00
N THR A 653 -7.50 7.21 -12.45
CA THR A 653 -7.32 8.61 -12.08
C THR A 653 -7.58 9.56 -13.24
N ALA A 654 -8.01 9.04 -14.39
CA ALA A 654 -8.35 9.85 -15.54
C ALA A 654 -9.59 10.73 -15.29
N GLY A 655 -9.58 11.95 -15.84
CA GLY A 655 -10.71 12.88 -15.78
C GLY A 655 -10.93 13.68 -17.05
N ASN A 656 -12.02 14.44 -17.12
CA ASN A 656 -12.31 15.34 -18.24
C ASN A 656 -11.45 16.60 -18.16
N PHE A 657 -10.51 16.81 -19.08
CA PHE A 657 -9.59 17.94 -19.02
C PHE A 657 -10.21 19.25 -19.56
N ILE A 658 -10.49 20.24 -18.70
CA ILE A 658 -10.58 21.66 -19.09
C ILE A 658 -9.48 22.51 -18.41
N SER A 659 -8.38 22.70 -19.15
CA SER A 659 -7.40 23.81 -19.11
C SER A 659 -6.43 23.99 -17.93
N LYS A 660 -5.32 24.67 -18.28
CA LYS A 660 -4.10 25.04 -17.55
C LYS A 660 -4.32 26.33 -16.76
N THR A 661 -4.23 26.32 -15.43
CA THR A 661 -3.62 27.37 -14.59
C THR A 661 -3.56 26.85 -13.15
N MET A 662 -2.36 26.69 -12.59
CA MET A 662 -2.15 26.53 -11.15
C MET A 662 -2.20 27.91 -10.50
N LEU A 663 -3.17 28.16 -9.63
CA LEU A 663 -3.10 29.24 -8.65
C LEU A 663 -3.53 28.69 -7.30
N PHE A 664 -2.56 28.57 -6.39
CA PHE A 664 -2.80 28.40 -4.96
C PHE A 664 -3.17 29.78 -4.37
N VAL A 665 -4.43 29.97 -4.00
CA VAL A 665 -4.80 30.96 -2.97
C VAL A 665 -5.82 30.33 -2.05
N VAL A 666 -5.46 30.29 -0.77
CA VAL A 666 -6.37 30.05 0.35
C VAL A 666 -7.43 31.15 0.35
N SER A 667 -8.61 30.84 -0.18
CA SER A 667 -9.95 31.33 0.18
C SER A 667 -10.88 31.41 -1.04
N GLY A 668 -12.06 30.81 -0.89
CA GLY A 668 -13.25 31.13 -1.68
C GLY A 668 -13.31 30.54 -3.09
N VAL A 669 -13.85 29.32 -3.16
CA VAL A 669 -14.60 28.70 -4.29
C VAL A 669 -14.25 29.20 -5.69
N THR A 670 -13.53 28.37 -6.45
CA THR A 670 -13.49 28.46 -7.92
C THR A 670 -13.92 27.11 -8.51
N GLU A 671 -14.95 27.13 -9.36
CA GLU A 671 -15.42 25.98 -10.14
C GLU A 671 -14.27 25.41 -10.97
N LYS A 672 -13.97 24.13 -10.77
CA LYS A 672 -13.05 23.32 -11.57
C LYS A 672 -13.72 21.97 -11.81
N SER A 673 -14.32 21.74 -12.98
CA SER A 673 -14.64 20.37 -13.40
C SER A 673 -13.46 19.78 -14.18
N LYS A 674 -12.80 18.82 -13.52
CA LYS A 674 -11.84 17.84 -14.05
C LYS A 674 -11.92 16.60 -13.19
N ASP A 675 -13.06 15.97 -13.32
CA ASP A 675 -13.59 14.92 -12.46
C ASP A 675 -12.65 13.70 -12.47
N GLY A 676 -11.96 13.41 -11.36
CA GLY A 676 -11.03 12.28 -11.21
C GLY A 676 -11.74 10.93 -11.06
N ARG A 677 -12.79 10.72 -11.85
CA ARG A 677 -13.74 9.60 -11.73
C ARG A 677 -13.11 8.27 -12.09
N GLY A 678 -12.07 8.29 -12.92
CA GLY A 678 -11.51 7.09 -13.51
C GLY A 678 -12.29 6.64 -14.74
N SER A 679 -11.65 5.83 -15.56
CA SER A 679 -12.23 5.31 -16.80
C SER A 679 -11.65 3.97 -17.21
N VAL A 680 -12.37 3.26 -18.06
CA VAL A 680 -11.87 2.10 -18.80
C VAL A 680 -12.01 2.38 -20.30
N MET A 681 -10.98 2.04 -21.07
CA MET A 681 -11.05 2.00 -22.53
C MET A 681 -11.11 0.56 -23.02
N LEU A 682 -12.15 0.22 -23.79
CA LEU A 682 -12.27 -1.05 -24.50
C LEU A 682 -11.70 -0.89 -25.92
N VAL A 683 -10.86 -1.83 -26.33
CA VAL A 683 -10.19 -1.84 -27.64
C VAL A 683 -10.38 -3.20 -28.28
N ASN A 684 -10.68 -3.21 -29.57
CA ASN A 684 -10.76 -4.44 -30.35
C ASN A 684 -9.36 -5.03 -30.48
N ALA A 685 -9.17 -6.27 -30.01
CA ALA A 685 -7.86 -6.90 -29.96
C ALA A 685 -7.28 -7.11 -31.38
N GLN A 686 -8.13 -7.37 -32.38
CA GLN A 686 -7.75 -7.66 -33.77
C GLN A 686 -7.31 -6.40 -34.50
N THR A 687 -8.15 -5.37 -34.52
CA THR A 687 -7.90 -4.13 -35.28
C THR A 687 -7.05 -3.14 -34.49
N GLY A 688 -7.12 -3.18 -33.15
CA GLY A 688 -6.57 -2.15 -32.26
C GLY A 688 -7.43 -0.89 -32.21
N GLU A 689 -8.63 -0.91 -32.79
CA GLU A 689 -9.55 0.22 -32.78
C GLU A 689 -10.26 0.34 -31.43
N ARG A 690 -10.48 1.59 -30.99
CA ARG A 690 -11.25 1.88 -29.78
C ARG A 690 -12.71 1.49 -30.01
N VAL A 691 -13.27 0.77 -29.06
CA VAL A 691 -14.66 0.31 -29.09
C VAL A 691 -15.52 1.25 -28.24
N LYS A 692 -15.16 1.44 -26.97
CA LYS A 692 -15.95 2.25 -26.04
C LYS A 692 -15.11 2.76 -24.88
N ARG A 693 -15.47 3.94 -24.36
CA ARG A 693 -14.95 4.44 -23.09
C ARG A 693 -16.04 4.43 -22.02
N LEU A 694 -15.76 3.78 -20.89
CA LEU A 694 -16.62 3.80 -19.70
C LEU A 694 -16.00 4.69 -18.63
N CYS A 695 -16.82 5.43 -17.89
CA CYS A 695 -16.36 6.33 -16.84
C CYS A 695 -17.04 6.03 -15.50
N GLY A 696 -16.32 6.29 -14.42
CA GLY A 696 -16.86 6.22 -13.07
C GLY A 696 -18.03 7.18 -12.84
N ASP A 697 -18.87 6.86 -11.86
CA ASP A 697 -20.01 7.66 -11.45
C ASP A 697 -19.71 8.68 -10.37
N ARG A 698 -18.58 8.54 -9.68
CA ARG A 698 -18.16 9.38 -8.54
C ARG A 698 -16.73 9.88 -8.71
N ASP A 699 -16.49 11.11 -8.28
CA ASP A 699 -15.15 11.68 -8.33
C ASP A 699 -14.23 10.93 -7.38
N TYR A 700 -12.96 10.77 -7.77
CA TYR A 700 -11.92 10.12 -6.98
C TYR A 700 -12.14 8.64 -6.68
N SER A 701 -13.21 8.05 -7.20
CA SER A 701 -13.62 6.66 -6.93
C SER A 701 -12.63 5.58 -7.37
N ARG A 702 -11.65 5.96 -8.21
CA ARG A 702 -10.69 5.05 -8.85
C ARG A 702 -11.37 4.02 -9.75
N TYR A 703 -12.44 4.40 -10.46
CA TYR A 703 -13.09 3.49 -11.40
C TYR A 703 -12.14 3.01 -12.50
N GLY A 704 -12.05 1.69 -12.69
CA GLY A 704 -11.04 1.07 -13.55
C GLY A 704 -9.73 0.75 -12.82
N TRP A 705 -9.77 0.67 -11.49
CA TRP A 705 -8.64 0.24 -10.66
C TRP A 705 -8.25 -1.20 -10.95
N ASP A 706 -9.24 -2.08 -11.02
CA ASP A 706 -9.11 -3.44 -11.50
C ASP A 706 -10.23 -3.75 -12.51
N VAL A 707 -9.95 -4.64 -13.46
CA VAL A 707 -10.88 -5.01 -14.52
C VAL A 707 -10.77 -6.51 -14.80
N ALA A 708 -11.90 -7.15 -15.10
CA ALA A 708 -11.94 -8.57 -15.43
C ALA A 708 -13.05 -8.86 -16.45
N PHE A 709 -12.88 -9.95 -17.18
CA PHE A 709 -13.92 -10.52 -18.05
C PHE A 709 -14.29 -11.90 -17.52
N ALA A 710 -15.58 -12.18 -17.42
CA ALA A 710 -16.08 -13.49 -17.04
C ALA A 710 -17.53 -13.68 -17.47
N ASP A 711 -17.86 -14.86 -17.99
CA ASP A 711 -19.24 -15.30 -18.25
C ASP A 711 -19.95 -15.60 -16.91
N VAL A 712 -20.51 -14.54 -16.31
CA VAL A 712 -21.16 -14.54 -14.99
C VAL A 712 -22.62 -15.00 -15.12
N ASP A 713 -23.28 -14.68 -16.23
CA ASP A 713 -24.68 -15.03 -16.48
C ASP A 713 -24.87 -16.39 -17.22
N MET A 714 -23.79 -16.93 -17.77
CA MET A 714 -23.71 -18.21 -18.47
C MET A 714 -24.47 -18.25 -19.80
N ASP A 715 -24.51 -17.11 -20.50
CA ASP A 715 -25.00 -17.00 -21.88
C ASP A 715 -23.94 -17.40 -22.93
N GLY A 716 -22.67 -17.53 -22.53
CA GLY A 716 -21.54 -17.86 -23.41
C GLY A 716 -20.73 -16.67 -23.90
N LYS A 717 -21.00 -15.47 -23.39
CA LYS A 717 -20.20 -14.26 -23.54
C LYS A 717 -19.65 -13.85 -22.18
N ASP A 718 -18.51 -13.18 -22.18
CA ASP A 718 -17.96 -12.65 -20.95
C ASP A 718 -18.58 -11.28 -20.62
N GLU A 719 -19.15 -11.15 -19.43
CA GLU A 719 -19.48 -9.86 -18.84
C GLU A 719 -18.21 -9.11 -18.47
N PHE A 720 -18.33 -7.79 -18.45
CA PHE A 720 -17.23 -6.92 -18.10
C PHE A 720 -17.36 -6.39 -16.67
N LEU A 721 -16.38 -6.69 -15.82
CA LEU A 721 -16.34 -6.29 -14.42
C LEU A 721 -15.35 -5.13 -14.25
N VAL A 722 -15.77 -4.09 -13.53
CA VAL A 722 -14.93 -2.92 -13.24
C VAL A 722 -15.03 -2.53 -11.78
N SER A 723 -13.90 -2.35 -11.11
CA SER A 723 -13.89 -1.91 -9.72
C SER A 723 -13.61 -0.41 -9.55
N ALA A 724 -14.12 0.14 -8.45
CA ALA A 724 -13.92 1.51 -7.99
C ALA A 724 -13.75 1.51 -6.45
N PRO A 725 -12.55 1.18 -5.94
CA PRO A 725 -12.34 0.91 -4.51
C PRO A 725 -12.48 2.12 -3.60
N LEU A 726 -12.39 3.35 -4.13
CA LEU A 726 -12.56 4.59 -3.37
C LEU A 726 -13.92 5.26 -3.62
N ARG A 727 -14.88 4.56 -4.25
CA ARG A 727 -16.23 5.11 -4.48
C ARG A 727 -16.91 5.39 -3.14
N THR A 728 -17.56 6.55 -3.04
CA THR A 728 -18.50 6.88 -1.96
C THR A 728 -19.96 7.01 -2.42
N ASP A 729 -20.93 6.66 -1.57
CA ASP A 729 -22.35 6.95 -1.82
C ASP A 729 -22.74 8.41 -1.51
N ASP A 730 -22.05 9.06 -0.58
CA ASP A 730 -22.30 10.45 -0.21
C ASP A 730 -21.34 11.38 -0.99
N PRO A 731 -21.84 12.16 -1.97
CA PRO A 731 -20.99 13.11 -2.70
C PRO A 731 -20.39 14.20 -1.80
N THR A 732 -20.92 14.43 -0.60
CA THR A 732 -20.32 15.33 0.38
C THR A 732 -19.16 14.66 1.13
N GLU A 733 -19.16 13.33 1.28
CA GLU A 733 -18.02 12.57 1.82
C GLU A 733 -16.85 12.53 0.85
N GLU A 734 -17.02 12.82 -0.44
CA GLU A 734 -15.87 13.09 -1.34
C GLU A 734 -14.98 14.22 -0.79
N LEU A 735 -15.55 15.14 0.03
CA LEU A 735 -14.84 16.25 0.67
C LEU A 735 -14.31 15.93 2.07
N TYR A 736 -14.75 14.86 2.75
CA TYR A 736 -14.37 14.56 4.13
C TYR A 736 -13.79 13.17 4.34
N GLY A 737 -13.97 12.29 3.36
CA GLY A 737 -13.55 10.91 3.36
C GLY A 737 -14.54 9.93 3.92
N GLY A 738 -15.10 9.14 3.02
CA GLY A 738 -15.57 7.79 3.29
C GLY A 738 -15.51 7.00 1.99
N GLU A 739 -15.13 5.73 2.06
CA GLU A 739 -15.16 4.84 0.89
C GLU A 739 -15.95 3.58 1.19
N GLU A 740 -17.03 3.31 0.46
CA GLU A 740 -17.70 2.01 0.51
C GLU A 740 -17.16 1.04 -0.56
N GLY A 741 -16.64 1.58 -1.67
CA GLY A 741 -16.15 0.81 -2.81
C GLY A 741 -17.26 0.10 -3.59
N ARG A 742 -17.07 -0.11 -4.89
CA ARG A 742 -18.03 -0.82 -5.76
C ARG A 742 -17.35 -1.65 -6.82
N VAL A 743 -18.07 -2.68 -7.27
CA VAL A 743 -17.77 -3.40 -8.51
C VAL A 743 -19.01 -3.36 -9.40
N TYR A 744 -18.84 -2.95 -10.65
CA TYR A 744 -19.89 -2.84 -11.64
C TYR A 744 -19.77 -4.00 -12.62
N ILE A 745 -20.88 -4.68 -12.90
CA ILE A 745 -20.97 -5.74 -13.91
C ILE A 745 -21.73 -5.19 -15.10
N TYR A 746 -21.09 -5.15 -16.25
CA TYR A 746 -21.67 -4.71 -17.52
C TYR A 746 -21.92 -5.92 -18.43
N ASP A 747 -22.99 -5.81 -19.22
CA ASP A 747 -23.34 -6.82 -20.22
C ASP A 747 -22.22 -7.08 -21.23
N GLY A 748 -22.04 -8.34 -21.58
CA GLY A 748 -20.94 -8.84 -22.38
C GLY A 748 -21.20 -8.89 -23.90
N GLY A 749 -20.12 -8.87 -24.68
CA GLY A 749 -20.14 -9.16 -26.12
C GLY A 749 -20.15 -7.95 -27.07
N MET A 750 -19.68 -8.19 -28.29
CA MET A 750 -19.42 -7.17 -29.32
C MET A 750 -20.66 -6.35 -29.73
N ASP A 751 -21.85 -6.96 -29.65
CA ASP A 751 -23.12 -6.31 -30.00
C ASP A 751 -23.55 -5.25 -28.97
N SER A 752 -23.09 -5.36 -27.72
CA SER A 752 -23.41 -4.42 -26.65
C SER A 752 -22.61 -3.10 -26.74
N TYR A 753 -21.62 -3.05 -27.66
CA TYR A 753 -20.67 -1.94 -27.78
C TYR A 753 -20.45 -1.46 -29.23
N GLN A 754 -21.47 -1.55 -30.10
CA GLN A 754 -21.36 -1.37 -31.56
C GLN A 754 -21.09 0.05 -32.08
N THR A 755 -21.22 1.11 -31.27
CA THR A 755 -20.95 2.49 -31.71
C THR A 755 -19.79 3.08 -30.93
N MET A 756 -18.75 3.53 -31.65
CA MET A 756 -17.68 4.34 -31.06
C MET A 756 -18.30 5.56 -30.39
N ASP A 757 -18.30 5.54 -29.06
CA ASP A 757 -18.68 6.66 -28.23
C ASP A 757 -17.53 6.97 -27.28
N ASP A 758 -16.79 8.02 -27.62
CA ASP A 758 -15.75 8.61 -26.77
C ASP A 758 -16.34 9.57 -25.73
N SER A 759 -17.66 9.85 -25.76
CA SER A 759 -18.31 10.62 -24.72
C SER A 759 -18.34 9.81 -23.44
N CYS A 760 -17.85 10.41 -22.36
CA CYS A 760 -17.74 9.81 -21.04
C CYS A 760 -19.15 9.58 -20.46
N GLN A 761 -19.77 8.44 -20.80
CA GLN A 761 -21.12 8.08 -20.38
C GLN A 761 -21.10 7.00 -19.31
N GLN A 762 -22.03 7.11 -18.35
CA GLN A 762 -22.36 6.01 -17.47
C GLN A 762 -23.14 4.97 -18.27
N ALA A 763 -22.62 3.75 -18.35
CA ALA A 763 -23.34 2.64 -18.95
C ALA A 763 -24.28 2.00 -17.93
N GLN A 764 -25.39 1.44 -18.42
CA GLN A 764 -26.27 0.62 -17.60
C GLN A 764 -25.54 -0.65 -17.17
N THR A 765 -25.58 -0.96 -15.88
CA THR A 765 -25.02 -2.18 -15.31
C THR A 765 -26.08 -3.28 -15.21
N LEU A 766 -25.65 -4.54 -15.32
CA LEU A 766 -26.46 -5.71 -15.00
C LEU A 766 -26.59 -5.88 -13.49
N ALA A 767 -25.49 -5.64 -12.77
CA ALA A 767 -25.46 -5.67 -11.32
C ALA A 767 -24.38 -4.73 -10.79
N THR A 768 -24.58 -4.27 -9.56
CA THR A 768 -23.56 -3.54 -8.80
C THR A 768 -23.31 -4.29 -7.49
N LEU A 769 -22.06 -4.62 -7.21
CA LEU A 769 -21.65 -5.33 -5.99
C LEU A 769 -21.14 -4.33 -4.95
N GLY A 770 -21.42 -4.60 -3.68
CA GLY A 770 -20.89 -3.84 -2.56
C GLY A 770 -21.03 -4.55 -1.23
N THR A 771 -20.58 -3.88 -0.16
CA THR A 771 -20.66 -4.36 1.22
C THR A 771 -21.08 -3.22 2.15
N GLU A 772 -21.52 -3.56 3.35
CA GLU A 772 -21.85 -2.56 4.38
C GLU A 772 -20.61 -1.96 5.06
N GLU A 773 -19.42 -2.56 4.89
CA GLU A 773 -18.20 -2.09 5.54
C GLU A 773 -17.53 -0.99 4.73
N ALA A 774 -17.71 0.25 5.19
CA ALA A 774 -16.91 1.39 4.72
C ALA A 774 -15.44 1.26 5.13
N LYS A 775 -14.58 2.00 4.45
CA LYS A 775 -13.13 2.07 4.65
C LYS A 775 -12.37 0.76 4.44
N SER A 776 -12.96 -0.13 3.64
CA SER A 776 -12.49 -1.49 3.44
C SER A 776 -11.71 -1.68 2.13
N HIS A 777 -11.74 -0.68 1.23
CA HIS A 777 -11.21 -0.74 -0.14
C HIS A 777 -11.80 -1.91 -0.94
N PHE A 778 -13.11 -2.13 -0.80
CA PHE A 778 -13.84 -3.14 -1.56
C PHE A 778 -13.69 -2.93 -3.07
N GLY A 779 -13.22 -3.94 -3.80
CA GLY A 779 -12.91 -3.85 -5.23
C GLY A 779 -11.40 -3.73 -5.54
N SER A 780 -10.52 -3.96 -4.56
CA SER A 780 -9.08 -3.83 -4.76
C SER A 780 -8.48 -4.86 -5.73
N ALA A 781 -9.10 -6.05 -5.79
CA ALA A 781 -8.76 -7.14 -6.70
C ALA A 781 -10.02 -7.97 -6.99
N LEU A 782 -10.08 -8.54 -8.20
CA LEU A 782 -11.18 -9.37 -8.68
C LEU A 782 -10.69 -10.76 -9.09
N ALA A 783 -11.52 -11.77 -8.84
CA ALA A 783 -11.39 -13.08 -9.48
C ALA A 783 -12.78 -13.62 -9.82
N ALA A 784 -12.86 -14.41 -10.88
CA ALA A 784 -14.09 -15.09 -11.27
C ALA A 784 -13.82 -16.59 -11.45
N LEU A 785 -14.68 -17.41 -10.86
CA LEU A 785 -14.62 -18.86 -10.97
C LEU A 785 -15.91 -19.33 -11.62
N ARG A 786 -15.80 -20.06 -12.73
CA ARG A 786 -16.95 -20.62 -13.43
C ARG A 786 -17.04 -22.12 -13.20
N TYR A 787 -18.26 -22.60 -12.94
CA TYR A 787 -18.60 -24.00 -12.78
C TYR A 787 -19.90 -24.25 -13.55
N HIS A 788 -19.98 -25.23 -14.45
CA HIS A 788 -21.23 -25.66 -15.11
C HIS A 788 -22.34 -24.59 -15.27
N ASP A 789 -23.28 -24.50 -14.31
CA ASP A 789 -24.43 -23.59 -14.27
C ASP A 789 -24.38 -22.53 -13.13
N LYS A 790 -23.19 -22.27 -12.57
CA LYS A 790 -22.91 -21.15 -11.64
C LYS A 790 -21.60 -20.41 -11.95
N ALA A 791 -21.53 -19.17 -11.47
CA ALA A 791 -20.30 -18.40 -11.41
C ALA A 791 -20.12 -17.78 -10.02
N ASN A 792 -18.90 -17.80 -9.50
CA ASN A 792 -18.52 -17.04 -8.31
C ASN A 792 -17.66 -15.85 -8.73
N VAL A 793 -18.12 -14.64 -8.39
CA VAL A 793 -17.30 -13.43 -8.43
C VAL A 793 -16.76 -13.19 -7.03
N VAL A 794 -15.45 -13.07 -6.93
CA VAL A 794 -14.72 -12.90 -5.69
C VAL A 794 -14.10 -11.51 -5.68
N VAL A 795 -14.41 -10.72 -4.64
CA VAL A 795 -13.99 -9.32 -4.56
C VAL A 795 -13.24 -9.08 -3.25
N SER A 796 -12.04 -8.50 -3.37
CA SER A 796 -11.20 -8.18 -2.23
C SER A 796 -11.54 -6.84 -1.59
N ALA A 797 -11.51 -6.82 -0.26
CA ALA A 797 -11.55 -5.64 0.60
C ALA A 797 -10.30 -5.65 1.50
N VAL A 798 -9.15 -5.29 0.92
CA VAL A 798 -7.81 -5.49 1.50
C VAL A 798 -7.54 -4.67 2.76
N ARG A 799 -8.44 -3.74 3.11
CA ARG A 799 -8.38 -2.90 4.31
C ARG A 799 -9.52 -3.16 5.30
N SER A 800 -10.34 -4.18 5.04
CA SER A 800 -11.37 -4.61 5.98
C SER A 800 -10.79 -4.79 7.38
N SER A 801 -11.50 -4.23 8.36
CA SER A 801 -11.24 -4.39 9.79
C SER A 801 -12.31 -5.24 10.48
N LYS A 802 -13.17 -5.92 9.70
CA LYS A 802 -14.30 -6.73 10.18
C LYS A 802 -13.91 -7.78 11.23
N ALA A 803 -12.77 -8.45 11.07
CA ALA A 803 -12.28 -9.45 12.02
C ALA A 803 -11.12 -8.96 12.90
N ALA A 804 -10.16 -8.24 12.30
CA ALA A 804 -9.04 -7.61 12.99
C ALA A 804 -8.59 -6.37 12.23
N ARG A 805 -7.94 -5.42 12.91
CA ARG A 805 -7.55 -4.12 12.34
C ARG A 805 -6.75 -4.29 11.05
N LEU A 806 -7.28 -3.77 9.94
CA LEU A 806 -6.69 -3.83 8.59
C LEU A 806 -6.25 -5.24 8.16
N ALA A 807 -6.91 -6.27 8.68
CA ALA A 807 -6.60 -7.66 8.34
C ALA A 807 -6.93 -8.00 6.88
N GLY A 808 -7.89 -7.28 6.28
CA GLY A 808 -8.42 -7.57 4.95
C GLY A 808 -9.49 -8.66 4.97
N ALA A 809 -10.31 -8.67 3.92
CA ALA A 809 -11.36 -9.66 3.71
C ALA A 809 -11.56 -9.92 2.22
N VAL A 810 -12.18 -11.05 1.92
CA VAL A 810 -12.61 -11.41 0.55
C VAL A 810 -14.09 -11.76 0.60
N HIS A 811 -14.85 -11.27 -0.37
CA HIS A 811 -16.29 -11.45 -0.46
C HIS A 811 -16.66 -12.28 -1.67
N VAL A 812 -17.55 -13.27 -1.47
CA VAL A 812 -18.00 -14.18 -2.53
C VAL A 812 -19.42 -13.84 -2.94
N PHE A 813 -19.63 -13.65 -4.24
CA PHE A 813 -20.92 -13.43 -4.88
C PHE A 813 -21.20 -14.58 -5.83
N THR A 814 -22.34 -15.25 -5.68
CA THR A 814 -22.74 -16.41 -6.48
C THR A 814 -23.83 -16.01 -7.45
N PHE A 815 -23.64 -16.39 -8.70
CA PHE A 815 -24.57 -16.23 -9.81
C PHE A 815 -24.95 -17.60 -10.35
N THR A 816 -26.20 -17.74 -10.80
CA THR A 816 -26.77 -18.99 -11.32
C THR A 816 -27.53 -18.68 -12.59
N LYS A 817 -27.53 -19.59 -13.56
CA LYS A 817 -28.16 -19.40 -14.89
C LYS A 817 -29.65 -19.03 -14.86
N THR A 818 -30.35 -19.34 -13.77
CA THR A 818 -31.79 -19.07 -13.58
C THR A 818 -32.07 -18.01 -12.51
N GLY A 819 -31.03 -17.39 -11.94
CA GLY A 819 -31.13 -16.51 -10.78
C GLY A 819 -31.37 -15.04 -11.14
N SER A 820 -32.20 -14.36 -10.35
CA SER A 820 -32.63 -12.97 -10.54
C SER A 820 -31.60 -11.91 -10.11
N ARG A 821 -30.31 -12.24 -9.95
CA ARG A 821 -29.31 -11.29 -9.42
C ARG A 821 -28.74 -10.31 -10.45
N LEU A 822 -29.07 -10.49 -11.73
CA LEU A 822 -28.58 -9.68 -12.85
C LEU A 822 -29.69 -8.81 -13.48
N HIS A 823 -30.86 -8.72 -12.85
CA HIS A 823 -32.06 -8.05 -13.38
C HIS A 823 -32.72 -7.11 -12.38
#